data_AF-A0A975BJV6-F1
#
_entry.id   AF-A0A975BJV6-F1
#
_cell.length_a   1.000
_cell.length_b   1.000
_cell.length_c   1.000
_cell.angle_alpha   90.00
_cell.angle_beta   90.00
_cell.angle_gamma   90.00
#
_symmetry.space_group_name_H-M   'P 1'
#
loop_
_entity.id
_entity.type
_entity.pdbx_description
1 polymer ?
#
loop_
_entity_poly.entity_id
_entity_poly.type
_entity_poly.pdbx_seq_one_letter_code
_entity_poly.pdbx_strand_id
1 'polypeptide(L)'
;MENLFNENALQTFVKKYADYPTDFVLRVYTSRLLGADSRLVLHGGGNTSVKMPVKNIMGEKKHVIFVKGSGRDMSVIEPEGFAALNLEPLRKLRGLESLSAEEMDNQLKIHQAIAYAPDPSVESLLHAFLPHKYIDHTHADSILVLTHQKHAEDILKEALGKKIAVLPYIMSGLPLAKAVIDSYEKNSDIDGIVIINHGIFTFAEDARASYEKMITYVTRAETYIKEQIQGRPLITRRNDLSRPANAESALARCVQVIRGACAHLDADGKLRRFYAETRSDSDLINTSLSKEALEICRSGVLTPDHAIRTKNTIAYIESVPEDDNDLKRIADHAVNTFKEDYQRYFRDHAATNKTDQSDSDPFPLLFLVGGLGLIALGTTRNAARIAADIGEHTIHAKHRANTLGAYVPISEDHIFDMEYWSLQQKKLSSSPPRPLQGQVAIITGGGGAIGFGIAKQLLAAGAAVVISDIDEIRLETAYSILTETYDTSLVEPMAFDVTDYKSVENAFEAVACKFGGIDIVVPNAGIAHVAKIEDLEPEKLDQVIAVNLKGTFTVIKAAVPIFRRQGTGGNIVVISTKNVFDPGAAFGAYSASKAGAHQLAKIAALELAEMGVRVNMVNPDAVFGDENVCSGLWELVGPDRMKSRGLDPEGLQEYYCQRSLLKQRVLAEHVGNAVVFFASDLTPTTGAALPVDGGNAAAFPR
;
A
#
# COMPACT_ATOMS: atom_id res chain seq x y z
N MET A 1 20.21 20.13 -6.54
CA MET A 1 20.12 18.66 -6.50
C MET A 1 21.50 18.04 -6.66
N GLU A 2 21.76 16.88 -6.05
CA GLU A 2 23.03 16.14 -6.20
C GLU A 2 23.00 15.30 -7.49
N ASN A 3 24.12 15.25 -8.21
CA ASN A 3 24.26 14.38 -9.38
C ASN A 3 24.71 12.99 -8.92
N LEU A 4 23.87 11.97 -9.15
CA LEU A 4 24.09 10.60 -8.69
C LEU A 4 24.82 9.72 -9.70
N PHE A 5 25.23 10.26 -10.86
CA PHE A 5 25.92 9.50 -11.89
C PHE A 5 27.31 9.06 -11.40
N ASN A 6 27.54 7.75 -11.39
CA ASN A 6 28.80 7.17 -10.90
C ASN A 6 29.36 6.15 -11.89
N GLU A 7 30.58 6.41 -12.37
CA GLU A 7 31.24 5.58 -13.39
C GLU A 7 31.50 4.14 -12.90
N ASN A 8 31.90 3.95 -11.65
CA ASN A 8 32.16 2.62 -11.09
C ASN A 8 30.87 1.80 -10.94
N ALA A 9 29.79 2.46 -10.51
CA ALA A 9 28.46 1.84 -10.43
C ALA A 9 27.96 1.44 -11.83
N LEU A 10 28.15 2.32 -12.83
CA LEU A 10 27.82 2.03 -14.22
C LEU A 10 28.58 0.81 -14.75
N GLN A 11 29.90 0.71 -14.52
CA GLN A 11 30.68 -0.47 -14.97
C GLN A 11 30.16 -1.78 -14.38
N THR A 12 29.74 -1.74 -13.10
CA THR A 12 29.13 -2.90 -12.43
C THR A 12 27.76 -3.22 -13.03
N PHE A 13 26.97 -2.19 -13.33
CA PHE A 13 25.65 -2.31 -13.95
C PHE A 13 25.72 -2.88 -15.37
N VAL A 14 26.66 -2.40 -16.19
CA VAL A 14 26.89 -2.92 -17.55
C VAL A 14 27.28 -4.39 -17.54
N LYS A 15 28.11 -4.82 -16.57
CA LYS A 15 28.44 -6.24 -16.40
C LYS A 15 27.23 -7.10 -16.03
N LYS A 16 26.31 -6.57 -15.21
CA LYS A 16 25.08 -7.27 -14.81
C LYS A 16 24.15 -7.53 -16.01
N TYR A 17 24.08 -6.61 -16.97
CA TYR A 17 23.21 -6.70 -18.16
C TYR A 17 24.00 -6.85 -19.46
N ALA A 18 25.09 -7.64 -19.44
CA ALA A 18 25.99 -7.78 -20.58
C ALA A 18 25.31 -8.35 -21.85
N ASP A 19 24.18 -9.05 -21.71
CA ASP A 19 23.40 -9.60 -22.81
C ASP A 19 22.59 -8.54 -23.58
N TYR A 20 22.49 -7.32 -23.03
CA TYR A 20 21.73 -6.22 -23.63
C TYR A 20 22.67 -5.20 -24.32
N PRO A 21 22.20 -4.50 -25.37
CA PRO A 21 22.98 -3.44 -26.02
C PRO A 21 23.38 -2.34 -25.03
N THR A 22 24.62 -1.86 -25.10
CA THR A 22 25.17 -0.87 -24.15
C THR A 22 24.31 0.38 -24.04
N ASP A 23 23.79 0.90 -25.16
CA ASP A 23 22.89 2.05 -25.16
C ASP A 23 21.61 1.81 -24.35
N PHE A 24 21.08 0.59 -24.41
CA PHE A 24 19.90 0.22 -23.65
C PHE A 24 20.22 0.16 -22.15
N VAL A 25 21.33 -0.48 -21.79
CA VAL A 25 21.75 -0.60 -20.40
C VAL A 25 22.05 0.77 -19.78
N LEU A 26 22.66 1.69 -20.53
CA LEU A 26 22.85 3.08 -20.12
C LEU A 26 21.52 3.77 -19.84
N ARG A 27 20.50 3.55 -20.67
CA ARG A 27 19.15 4.08 -20.42
C ARG A 27 18.56 3.50 -19.14
N VAL A 28 18.62 2.19 -18.92
CA VAL A 28 18.10 1.57 -17.70
C VAL A 28 18.79 2.18 -16.47
N TYR A 29 20.11 2.35 -16.52
CA TYR A 29 20.89 2.97 -15.45
C TYR A 29 20.46 4.41 -15.16
N THR A 30 20.41 5.28 -16.17
CA THR A 30 20.01 6.69 -15.95
C THR A 30 18.55 6.85 -15.58
N SER A 31 17.66 5.94 -16.01
CA SER A 31 16.27 5.90 -15.54
C SER A 31 16.20 5.61 -14.03
N ARG A 32 17.02 4.68 -13.51
CA ARG A 32 17.11 4.45 -12.06
C ARG A 32 17.64 5.64 -11.30
N LEU A 33 18.62 6.36 -11.84
CA LEU A 33 19.12 7.59 -11.21
C LEU A 33 18.04 8.66 -11.08
N LEU A 34 17.19 8.82 -12.11
CA LEU A 34 16.06 9.75 -12.04
C LEU A 34 14.99 9.28 -11.05
N GLY A 35 14.68 7.98 -11.03
CA GLY A 35 13.70 7.40 -10.11
C GLY A 35 14.18 7.29 -8.66
N ALA A 36 15.48 7.37 -8.41
CA ALA A 36 16.05 7.32 -7.05
C ALA A 36 15.79 8.59 -6.24
N ASP A 37 15.47 9.72 -6.89
CA ASP A 37 15.10 10.97 -6.22
C ASP A 37 13.60 11.25 -6.43
N SER A 38 12.81 11.10 -5.37
CA SER A 38 11.36 11.30 -5.42
C SER A 38 10.95 12.72 -5.81
N ARG A 39 11.84 13.71 -5.63
CA ARG A 39 11.59 15.10 -6.04
C ARG A 39 11.63 15.29 -7.56
N LEU A 40 12.16 14.33 -8.31
CA LEU A 40 12.14 14.32 -9.77
C LEU A 40 10.91 13.59 -10.30
N VAL A 41 10.68 12.37 -9.80
CA VAL A 41 9.60 11.52 -10.28
C VAL A 41 9.04 10.66 -9.16
N LEU A 42 7.71 10.55 -9.13
CA LEU A 42 6.96 9.69 -8.22
C LEU A 42 6.13 8.65 -8.97
N HIS A 43 6.10 7.43 -8.43
CA HIS A 43 5.10 6.37 -8.67
C HIS A 43 4.58 6.23 -10.10
N GLY A 44 5.50 5.98 -11.03
CA GLY A 44 5.18 5.68 -12.43
C GLY A 44 4.88 6.90 -13.32
N GLY A 45 4.96 8.12 -12.76
CA GLY A 45 5.07 9.37 -13.53
C GLY A 45 6.41 9.50 -14.24
N GLY A 46 6.54 10.51 -15.11
CA GLY A 46 7.72 10.69 -15.95
C GLY A 46 7.94 9.58 -16.98
N ASN A 47 8.75 9.85 -17.99
CA ASN A 47 9.02 8.90 -19.06
C ASN A 47 10.47 9.00 -19.52
N THR A 48 11.10 7.86 -19.79
CA THR A 48 12.47 7.81 -20.30
C THR A 48 12.51 6.95 -21.54
N SER A 49 13.33 7.32 -22.52
CA SER A 49 13.46 6.54 -23.74
C SER A 49 14.85 6.51 -24.33
N VAL A 50 15.12 5.46 -25.10
CA VAL A 50 16.29 5.35 -25.99
C VAL A 50 15.87 4.83 -27.37
N LYS A 51 16.43 5.43 -28.43
CA LYS A 51 16.25 4.98 -29.81
C LYS A 51 17.50 4.24 -30.27
N MET A 52 17.35 3.05 -30.83
CA MET A 52 18.49 2.29 -31.35
C MET A 52 18.09 1.32 -32.47
N PRO A 53 19.02 0.90 -33.35
CA PRO A 53 18.78 -0.19 -34.28
C PRO A 53 18.80 -1.54 -33.56
N VAL A 54 17.77 -2.35 -33.76
CA VAL A 54 17.65 -3.72 -33.23
C VAL A 54 17.55 -4.69 -34.41
N LYS A 55 18.24 -5.83 -34.32
CA LYS A 55 18.12 -6.91 -35.31
C LYS A 55 16.95 -7.81 -34.93
N ASN A 56 16.08 -8.11 -35.89
CA ASN A 56 15.07 -9.15 -35.70
C ASN A 56 15.69 -10.56 -35.89
N ILE A 57 14.87 -11.60 -35.70
CA ILE A 57 15.26 -13.01 -35.88
C ILE A 57 15.79 -13.33 -37.30
N MET A 58 15.43 -12.50 -38.30
CA MET A 58 15.89 -12.62 -39.68
C MET A 58 17.18 -11.83 -39.94
N GLY A 59 17.72 -11.14 -38.94
CA GLY A 59 18.93 -10.31 -39.05
C GLY A 59 18.69 -8.91 -39.61
N GLU A 60 17.45 -8.54 -39.91
CA GLU A 60 17.10 -7.22 -40.44
C GLU A 60 17.19 -6.16 -39.34
N LYS A 61 17.85 -5.03 -39.63
CA LYS A 61 17.93 -3.90 -38.71
C LYS A 61 16.64 -3.07 -38.78
N LYS A 62 15.92 -2.96 -37.67
CA LYS A 62 14.79 -2.05 -37.48
C LYS A 62 15.12 -1.00 -36.44
N HIS A 63 14.68 0.23 -36.64
CA HIS A 63 14.79 1.28 -35.62
C HIS A 63 13.67 1.09 -34.60
N VAL A 64 14.07 0.88 -33.35
CA VAL A 64 13.16 0.66 -32.23
C VAL A 64 13.39 1.76 -31.20
N ILE A 65 12.31 2.25 -30.62
CA ILE A 65 12.34 3.06 -29.42
C ILE A 65 11.94 2.20 -28.22
N PHE A 66 12.78 2.22 -27.19
CA PHE A 66 12.46 1.65 -25.89
C PHE A 66 12.01 2.78 -24.99
N VAL A 67 10.76 2.76 -24.55
CA VAL A 67 10.16 3.77 -23.66
C VAL A 67 9.76 3.09 -22.36
N LYS A 68 9.92 3.75 -21.21
CA LYS A 68 9.40 3.26 -19.93
C LYS A 68 7.96 2.78 -20.08
N GLY A 69 7.68 1.54 -19.69
CA GLY A 69 6.34 0.97 -19.71
C GLY A 69 5.37 1.74 -18.81
N SER A 70 4.10 1.70 -19.17
CA SER A 70 3.00 2.25 -18.37
C SER A 70 3.00 1.62 -16.98
N GLY A 71 2.87 2.43 -15.93
CA GLY A 71 2.82 1.96 -14.53
C GLY A 71 4.13 1.40 -13.94
N ARG A 72 5.24 1.37 -14.69
CA ARG A 72 6.54 0.92 -14.18
C ARG A 72 7.24 2.02 -13.38
N ASP A 73 7.77 1.67 -12.21
CA ASP A 73 8.57 2.54 -11.35
C ASP A 73 10.02 2.62 -11.87
N MET A 74 10.51 3.84 -12.09
CA MET A 74 11.87 4.08 -12.57
C MET A 74 12.95 3.73 -11.52
N SER A 75 12.66 3.84 -10.22
CA SER A 75 13.64 3.62 -9.15
C SER A 75 14.24 2.21 -9.19
N VAL A 76 13.42 1.23 -9.60
CA VAL A 76 13.74 -0.20 -9.65
C VAL A 76 13.60 -0.80 -11.05
N ILE A 77 13.49 0.03 -12.11
CA ILE A 77 13.19 -0.47 -13.45
C ILE A 77 14.28 -1.40 -13.99
N GLU A 78 13.86 -2.53 -14.55
CA GLU A 78 14.70 -3.51 -15.24
C GLU A 78 14.52 -3.39 -16.77
N PRO A 79 15.38 -3.99 -17.61
CA PRO A 79 15.22 -3.96 -19.08
C PRO A 79 13.82 -4.36 -19.56
N GLU A 80 13.20 -5.33 -18.90
CA GLU A 80 11.85 -5.83 -19.19
C GLU A 80 10.75 -4.82 -18.84
N GLY A 81 11.08 -3.75 -18.12
CA GLY A 81 10.20 -2.63 -17.81
C GLY A 81 9.99 -1.65 -18.95
N PHE A 82 10.66 -1.80 -20.10
CA PHE A 82 10.54 -0.91 -21.26
C PHE A 82 9.63 -1.51 -22.33
N ALA A 83 8.70 -0.70 -22.82
CA ALA A 83 7.94 -0.97 -24.04
C ALA A 83 8.85 -0.74 -25.26
N ALA A 84 8.94 -1.74 -26.13
CA ALA A 84 9.72 -1.66 -27.37
C ALA A 84 8.78 -1.40 -28.55
N LEU A 85 8.97 -0.30 -29.27
CA LEU A 85 8.08 0.12 -30.37
C LEU A 85 8.86 0.37 -31.67
N ASN A 86 8.29 -0.03 -32.80
CA ASN A 86 8.84 0.27 -34.12
C ASN A 86 8.77 1.78 -34.38
N LEU A 87 9.92 2.44 -34.58
CA LEU A 87 10.00 3.91 -34.62
C LEU A 87 9.42 4.52 -35.89
N GLU A 88 9.66 3.90 -37.05
CA GLU A 88 9.27 4.46 -38.35
C GLU A 88 7.75 4.58 -38.55
N PRO A 89 6.93 3.56 -38.22
CA PRO A 89 5.48 3.70 -38.26
C PRO A 89 4.96 4.80 -37.33
N LEU A 90 5.50 4.90 -36.11
CA LEU A 90 5.08 5.93 -35.17
C LEU A 90 5.35 7.33 -35.69
N ARG A 91 6.52 7.59 -36.28
CA ARG A 91 6.85 8.89 -36.87
C ARG A 91 5.87 9.32 -37.96
N LYS A 92 5.32 8.38 -38.73
CA LYS A 92 4.32 8.68 -39.76
C LYS A 92 3.00 9.20 -39.18
N LEU A 93 2.66 8.82 -37.94
CA LEU A 93 1.45 9.30 -37.26
C LEU A 93 1.48 10.82 -37.05
N ARG A 94 2.66 11.47 -37.10
CA ARG A 94 2.78 12.93 -37.06
C ARG A 94 1.97 13.62 -38.17
N GLY A 95 1.83 12.97 -39.33
CA GLY A 95 1.09 13.51 -40.49
C GLY A 95 -0.43 13.53 -40.32
N LEU A 96 -0.97 12.92 -39.26
CA LEU A 96 -2.40 12.93 -38.99
C LEU A 96 -2.83 14.28 -38.41
N GLU A 97 -4.06 14.68 -38.75
CA GLU A 97 -4.69 15.88 -38.19
C GLU A 97 -5.10 15.62 -36.73
N SER A 98 -5.79 14.51 -36.48
CA SER A 98 -6.24 14.05 -35.17
C SER A 98 -6.11 12.53 -35.03
N LEU A 99 -6.07 12.05 -33.79
CA LEU A 99 -6.02 10.64 -33.44
C LEU A 99 -6.74 10.45 -32.11
N SER A 100 -7.76 9.59 -32.07
CA SER A 100 -8.47 9.29 -30.82
C SER A 100 -7.57 8.54 -29.85
N ALA A 101 -7.86 8.62 -28.54
CA ALA A 101 -7.07 7.91 -27.54
C ALA A 101 -7.11 6.37 -27.73
N GLU A 102 -8.27 5.82 -28.09
CA GLU A 102 -8.43 4.40 -28.37
C GLU A 102 -7.60 3.95 -29.57
N GLU A 103 -7.64 4.72 -30.67
CA GLU A 103 -6.85 4.39 -31.85
C GLU A 103 -5.36 4.61 -31.59
N MET A 104 -4.99 5.60 -30.78
CA MET A 104 -3.60 5.78 -30.34
C MET A 104 -3.08 4.56 -29.56
N ASP A 105 -3.83 4.05 -28.57
CA ASP A 105 -3.49 2.83 -27.83
C ASP A 105 -3.36 1.63 -28.78
N ASN A 106 -4.30 1.49 -29.71
CA ASN A 106 -4.26 0.46 -30.74
C ASN A 106 -2.99 0.55 -31.61
N GLN A 107 -2.66 1.73 -32.14
CA GLN A 107 -1.47 1.93 -32.96
C GLN A 107 -0.17 1.67 -32.18
N LEU A 108 -0.10 2.09 -30.92
CA LEU A 108 1.05 1.80 -30.07
C LEU A 108 1.23 0.29 -29.85
N LYS A 109 0.14 -0.47 -29.68
CA LYS A 109 0.17 -1.93 -29.54
C LYS A 109 0.51 -2.65 -30.84
N ILE A 110 -0.12 -2.28 -31.95
CA ILE A 110 0.17 -2.83 -33.29
C ILE A 110 1.66 -2.68 -33.64
N HIS A 111 2.28 -1.58 -33.19
CA HIS A 111 3.67 -1.29 -33.47
C HIS A 111 4.65 -1.74 -32.39
N GLN A 112 4.23 -2.53 -31.39
CA GLN A 112 5.16 -3.19 -30.49
C GLN A 112 6.13 -4.09 -31.25
N ALA A 113 7.42 -3.92 -30.97
CA ALA A 113 8.50 -4.74 -31.51
C ALA A 113 8.70 -6.03 -30.72
N ILE A 114 8.24 -6.07 -29.46
CA ILE A 114 8.34 -7.21 -28.55
C ILE A 114 6.97 -7.45 -27.92
N ALA A 115 6.35 -8.59 -28.22
CA ALA A 115 4.95 -8.87 -27.86
C ALA A 115 4.69 -9.04 -26.35
N TYR A 116 5.70 -9.46 -25.58
CA TYR A 116 5.60 -9.63 -24.13
C TYR A 116 6.10 -8.41 -23.35
N ALA A 117 6.52 -7.34 -24.04
CA ALA A 117 6.91 -6.10 -23.39
C ALA A 117 5.69 -5.43 -22.73
N PRO A 118 5.90 -4.61 -21.69
CA PRO A 118 4.80 -3.89 -21.05
C PRO A 118 4.09 -2.95 -22.02
N ASP A 119 2.86 -2.59 -21.66
CA ASP A 119 2.10 -1.60 -22.41
C ASP A 119 2.84 -0.25 -22.49
N PRO A 120 2.87 0.38 -23.67
CA PRO A 120 3.54 1.66 -23.88
C PRO A 120 2.83 2.81 -23.15
N SER A 121 3.60 3.83 -22.75
CA SER A 121 3.03 5.07 -22.21
C SER A 121 2.33 5.87 -23.31
N VAL A 122 1.30 6.64 -22.94
CA VAL A 122 0.60 7.58 -23.82
C VAL A 122 1.52 8.65 -24.41
N GLU A 123 2.63 8.93 -23.73
CA GLU A 123 3.64 9.89 -24.17
C GLU A 123 4.65 9.32 -25.19
N SER A 124 4.51 8.02 -25.54
CA SER A 124 5.44 7.37 -26.47
C SER A 124 5.55 8.09 -27.83
N LEU A 125 4.48 8.75 -28.29
CA LEU A 125 4.50 9.55 -29.51
C LEU A 125 5.42 10.77 -29.40
N LEU A 126 5.40 11.48 -28.27
CA LEU A 126 6.29 12.62 -28.01
C LEU A 126 7.74 12.15 -28.10
N HIS A 127 8.04 11.05 -27.42
CA HIS A 127 9.37 10.44 -27.43
C HIS A 127 9.78 9.98 -28.84
N ALA A 128 8.85 9.46 -29.66
CA ALA A 128 9.11 9.03 -31.02
C ALA A 128 9.37 10.20 -32.01
N PHE A 129 8.70 11.33 -31.81
CA PHE A 129 8.77 12.49 -32.72
C PHE A 129 10.05 13.31 -32.52
N LEU A 130 10.52 13.45 -31.27
CA LEU A 130 11.80 14.10 -31.01
C LEU A 130 12.96 13.31 -31.64
N PRO A 131 13.89 13.96 -32.35
CA PRO A 131 14.93 13.27 -33.12
C PRO A 131 16.00 12.62 -32.24
N HIS A 132 16.21 13.14 -31.03
CA HIS A 132 17.30 12.76 -30.13
C HIS A 132 17.26 11.30 -29.71
N LYS A 133 18.45 10.71 -29.54
CA LYS A 133 18.60 9.32 -29.10
C LYS A 133 18.02 9.06 -27.71
N TYR A 134 18.35 9.90 -26.73
CA TYR A 134 17.89 9.80 -25.34
C TYR A 134 16.97 10.97 -25.01
N ILE A 135 15.88 10.66 -24.31
CA ILE A 135 14.91 11.64 -23.83
C ILE A 135 14.52 11.27 -22.40
N ASP A 136 14.58 12.26 -21.53
CA ASP A 136 14.12 12.20 -20.14
C ASP A 136 12.93 13.11 -19.95
N HIS A 137 11.95 12.65 -19.20
CA HIS A 137 10.80 13.41 -18.76
C HIS A 137 10.56 13.17 -17.28
N THR A 138 10.45 14.24 -16.51
CA THR A 138 10.19 14.20 -15.07
C THR A 138 9.13 15.22 -14.66
N HIS A 139 8.48 14.95 -13.53
CA HIS A 139 7.49 15.83 -12.88
C HIS A 139 8.14 16.52 -11.68
N ALA A 140 9.32 17.11 -11.88
CA ALA A 140 10.13 17.60 -10.77
C ALA A 140 9.40 18.67 -9.95
N ASP A 141 9.41 18.53 -8.63
CA ASP A 141 8.64 19.39 -7.70
C ASP A 141 8.95 20.87 -7.92
N SER A 142 10.24 21.22 -8.05
CA SER A 142 10.66 22.61 -8.25
C SER A 142 10.16 23.16 -9.58
N ILE A 143 10.08 22.35 -10.63
CA ILE A 143 9.51 22.77 -11.91
C ILE A 143 8.01 23.00 -11.74
N LEU A 144 7.29 22.07 -11.10
CA LEU A 144 5.85 22.20 -10.86
C LEU A 144 5.51 23.42 -9.99
N VAL A 145 6.30 23.73 -8.96
CA VAL A 145 6.13 24.95 -8.14
C VAL A 145 6.17 26.21 -9.01
N LEU A 146 7.08 26.28 -9.99
CA LEU A 146 7.18 27.42 -10.90
C LEU A 146 6.06 27.44 -11.93
N THR A 147 5.57 26.28 -12.39
CA THR A 147 4.48 26.24 -13.38
C THR A 147 3.13 26.66 -12.82
N HIS A 148 2.90 26.47 -11.52
CA HIS A 148 1.65 26.81 -10.83
C HIS A 148 1.62 28.26 -10.33
N GLN A 149 2.13 29.20 -11.14
CA GLN A 149 2.18 30.63 -10.85
C GLN A 149 1.43 31.42 -11.92
N LYS A 150 0.84 32.56 -11.54
CA LYS A 150 0.07 33.42 -12.47
C LYS A 150 0.85 33.87 -13.71
N HIS A 151 2.17 34.02 -13.59
CA HIS A 151 3.09 34.38 -14.68
C HIS A 151 4.17 33.31 -14.88
N ALA A 152 3.76 32.04 -14.88
CA ALA A 152 4.66 30.88 -14.95
C ALA A 152 5.67 30.96 -16.10
N GLU A 153 5.25 31.40 -17.29
CA GLU A 153 6.14 31.49 -18.46
C GLU A 153 7.33 32.42 -18.24
N ASP A 154 7.09 33.60 -17.65
CA ASP A 154 8.14 34.59 -17.37
C ASP A 154 9.07 34.10 -16.27
N ILE A 155 8.50 33.53 -15.21
CA ILE A 155 9.25 32.96 -14.07
C ILE A 155 10.15 31.81 -14.54
N LEU A 156 9.63 30.91 -15.39
CA LEU A 156 10.41 29.80 -15.95
C LEU A 156 11.55 30.29 -16.83
N LYS A 157 11.32 31.32 -17.66
CA LYS A 157 12.38 31.92 -18.48
C LYS A 157 13.46 32.57 -17.63
N GLU A 158 13.09 33.22 -16.53
CA GLU A 158 14.03 33.81 -15.58
C GLU A 158 14.86 32.73 -14.86
N ALA A 159 14.20 31.72 -14.29
CA ALA A 159 14.85 30.66 -13.53
C ALA A 159 15.73 29.74 -14.40
N LEU A 160 15.21 29.29 -15.55
CA LEU A 160 15.82 28.25 -16.39
C LEU A 160 16.59 28.80 -17.59
N GLY A 161 16.41 30.07 -17.94
CA GLY A 161 17.12 30.73 -19.03
C GLY A 161 16.65 30.32 -20.44
N LYS A 162 17.33 30.86 -21.45
CA LYS A 162 16.88 30.84 -22.86
C LYS A 162 16.99 29.49 -23.57
N LYS A 163 17.70 28.51 -22.98
CA LYS A 163 17.88 27.16 -23.54
C LYS A 163 16.70 26.23 -23.24
N ILE A 164 15.68 26.70 -22.49
CA ILE A 164 14.45 25.95 -22.24
C ILE A 164 13.30 26.63 -22.98
N ALA A 165 12.60 25.88 -23.82
CA ALA A 165 11.33 26.33 -24.37
C ALA A 165 10.19 26.07 -23.38
N VAL A 166 9.25 27.00 -23.27
CA VAL A 166 8.07 26.86 -22.39
C VAL A 166 6.83 26.76 -23.28
N LEU A 167 6.02 25.75 -23.05
CA LEU A 167 4.76 25.51 -23.75
C LEU A 167 3.57 25.59 -22.77
N PRO A 168 2.40 26.05 -23.22
CA PRO A 168 1.18 25.99 -22.41
C PRO A 168 0.80 24.54 -22.12
N TYR A 169 -0.09 24.34 -21.14
CA TYR A 169 -0.64 23.01 -20.86
C TYR A 169 -1.34 22.45 -22.10
N ILE A 170 -0.98 21.22 -22.48
CA ILE A 170 -1.58 20.49 -23.60
C ILE A 170 -1.75 19.05 -23.12
N MET A 171 -2.93 18.48 -23.35
CA MET A 171 -3.23 17.10 -22.97
C MET A 171 -2.32 16.10 -23.68
N SER A 172 -1.85 15.09 -22.93
CA SER A 172 -0.97 14.04 -23.44
C SER A 172 -1.57 13.26 -24.62
N GLY A 173 -0.73 12.93 -25.60
CA GLY A 173 -1.13 12.24 -26.83
C GLY A 173 -0.59 12.94 -28.08
N LEU A 174 -1.26 12.76 -29.22
CA LEU A 174 -0.84 13.35 -30.50
C LEU A 174 -0.72 14.90 -30.47
N PRO A 175 -1.66 15.67 -29.86
CA PRO A 175 -1.55 17.12 -29.82
C PRO A 175 -0.29 17.60 -29.10
N LEU A 176 0.01 17.02 -27.93
CA LEU A 176 1.22 17.32 -27.17
C LEU A 176 2.48 16.97 -27.97
N ALA A 177 2.52 15.75 -28.53
CA ALA A 177 3.65 15.30 -29.33
C ALA A 177 3.96 16.23 -30.51
N LYS A 178 2.92 16.74 -31.20
CA LYS A 178 3.04 17.71 -32.30
C LYS A 178 3.53 19.07 -31.81
N ALA A 179 2.95 19.60 -30.73
CA ALA A 179 3.38 20.91 -30.19
C ALA A 179 4.84 20.91 -29.73
N VAL A 180 5.30 19.81 -29.13
CA VAL A 180 6.68 19.63 -28.67
C VAL A 180 7.67 19.61 -29.84
N ILE A 181 7.41 18.81 -30.88
CA ILE A 181 8.30 18.75 -32.04
C ILE A 181 8.29 20.06 -32.84
N ASP A 182 7.13 20.70 -32.99
CA ASP A 182 7.02 21.98 -33.71
C ASP A 182 7.76 23.11 -32.97
N SER A 183 7.80 23.06 -31.63
CA SER A 183 8.60 23.98 -30.81
C SER A 183 10.10 23.78 -31.03
N TYR A 184 10.55 22.52 -31.02
CA TYR A 184 11.94 22.16 -31.26
C TYR A 184 12.40 22.51 -32.69
N GLU A 185 11.57 22.31 -33.71
CA GLU A 185 11.91 22.64 -35.09
C GLU A 185 11.99 24.15 -35.35
N LYS A 186 11.23 24.96 -34.59
CA LYS A 186 11.34 26.43 -34.63
C LYS A 186 12.64 26.93 -33.99
N ASN A 187 13.12 26.26 -32.95
CA ASN A 187 14.38 26.57 -32.29
C ASN A 187 15.06 25.29 -31.80
N SER A 188 15.98 24.76 -32.63
CA SER A 188 16.72 23.55 -32.29
C SER A 188 17.84 23.78 -31.28
N ASP A 189 18.15 25.04 -30.94
CA ASP A 189 19.18 25.41 -29.96
C ASP A 189 18.61 25.46 -28.53
N ILE A 190 17.94 24.38 -28.13
CA ILE A 190 17.35 24.19 -26.81
C ILE A 190 17.85 22.88 -26.19
N ASP A 191 17.99 22.88 -24.86
CA ASP A 191 18.40 21.72 -24.07
C ASP A 191 17.22 20.94 -23.51
N GLY A 192 16.04 21.55 -23.50
CA GLY A 192 14.82 20.96 -22.97
C GLY A 192 13.58 21.82 -23.17
N ILE A 193 12.45 21.25 -22.78
CA ILE A 193 11.12 21.85 -22.90
C ILE A 193 10.39 21.70 -21.56
N VAL A 194 9.75 22.75 -21.09
CA VAL A 194 8.82 22.70 -19.95
C VAL A 194 7.40 22.89 -20.47
N ILE A 195 6.50 22.00 -20.07
CA ILE A 195 5.07 22.14 -20.31
C ILE A 195 4.42 22.58 -19.00
N ILE A 196 3.72 23.72 -19.04
CA ILE A 196 3.05 24.29 -17.87
C ILE A 196 2.09 23.24 -17.28
N ASN A 197 2.17 23.03 -15.97
CA ASN A 197 1.38 22.08 -15.16
C ASN A 197 1.57 20.59 -15.51
N HIS A 198 2.68 20.25 -16.16
CA HIS A 198 3.01 18.86 -16.51
C HIS A 198 4.42 18.49 -16.05
N GLY A 199 5.45 19.14 -16.59
CA GLY A 199 6.82 18.80 -16.23
C GLY A 199 7.87 19.27 -17.23
N ILE A 200 9.06 18.69 -17.11
CA ILE A 200 10.24 19.04 -17.91
C ILE A 200 10.69 17.85 -18.76
N PHE A 201 11.16 18.14 -19.96
CA PHE A 201 11.75 17.19 -20.89
C PHE A 201 13.17 17.64 -21.21
N THR A 202 14.16 16.75 -21.08
CA THR A 202 15.53 16.97 -21.57
C THR A 202 15.91 15.89 -22.56
N PHE A 203 16.84 16.21 -23.45
CA PHE A 203 17.23 15.30 -24.52
C PHE A 203 18.66 15.51 -24.99
N ALA A 204 19.28 14.42 -25.43
CA ALA A 204 20.66 14.38 -25.94
C ALA A 204 20.94 13.12 -26.77
N GLU A 205 22.10 13.09 -27.44
CA GLU A 205 22.63 11.90 -28.11
C GLU A 205 23.30 10.91 -27.15
N ASP A 206 23.57 11.33 -25.92
CA ASP A 206 24.20 10.56 -24.86
C ASP A 206 23.31 10.50 -23.61
N ALA A 207 23.27 9.32 -22.96
CA ALA A 207 22.39 9.07 -21.82
C ALA A 207 22.76 9.93 -20.61
N ARG A 208 24.07 10.10 -20.36
CA ARG A 208 24.58 10.91 -19.25
C ARG A 208 24.30 12.38 -19.49
N ALA A 209 24.53 12.88 -20.70
CA ALA A 209 24.24 14.27 -21.05
C ALA A 209 22.76 14.62 -20.87
N SER A 210 21.83 13.73 -21.27
CA SER A 210 20.40 13.93 -21.07
C SER A 210 20.02 14.03 -19.59
N TYR A 211 20.58 13.14 -18.77
CA TYR A 211 20.41 13.11 -17.31
C TYR A 211 21.02 14.35 -16.63
N GLU A 212 22.25 14.72 -16.97
CA GLU A 212 22.95 15.87 -16.37
C GLU A 212 22.24 17.20 -16.68
N LYS A 213 21.65 17.33 -17.89
CA LYS A 213 20.77 18.46 -18.22
C LYS A 213 19.57 18.51 -17.29
N MET A 214 18.90 17.37 -17.05
CA MET A 214 17.75 17.29 -16.15
C MET A 214 18.11 17.80 -14.75
N ILE A 215 19.19 17.27 -14.18
CA ILE A 215 19.69 17.69 -12.85
C ILE A 215 20.05 19.18 -12.83
N THR A 216 20.68 19.69 -13.89
CA THR A 216 21.06 21.09 -14.00
C THR A 216 19.85 22.02 -13.95
N TYR A 217 18.83 21.79 -14.78
CA TYR A 217 17.67 22.68 -14.84
C TYR A 217 16.78 22.59 -13.61
N VAL A 218 16.59 21.39 -13.07
CA VAL A 218 15.86 21.20 -11.81
C VAL A 218 16.58 21.90 -10.66
N THR A 219 17.92 21.80 -10.59
CA THR A 219 18.71 22.51 -9.58
C THR A 219 18.59 24.03 -9.72
N ARG A 220 18.55 24.56 -10.94
CA ARG A 220 18.33 25.99 -11.16
C ARG A 220 16.96 26.45 -10.66
N ALA A 221 15.90 25.66 -10.90
CA ALA A 221 14.59 25.93 -10.34
C ALA A 221 14.60 25.89 -8.80
N GLU A 222 15.23 24.89 -8.17
CA GLU A 222 15.38 24.80 -6.72
C GLU A 222 16.07 26.04 -6.13
N THR A 223 17.20 26.45 -6.72
CA THR A 223 17.97 27.62 -6.29
C THR A 223 17.14 28.89 -6.42
N TYR A 224 16.47 29.09 -7.57
CA TYR A 224 15.61 30.25 -7.80
C TYR A 224 14.49 30.34 -6.76
N ILE A 225 13.77 29.22 -6.49
CA ILE A 225 12.72 29.19 -5.48
C ILE A 225 13.28 29.57 -4.11
N LYS A 226 14.41 28.98 -3.72
CA LYS A 226 15.05 29.22 -2.43
C LYS A 226 15.43 30.69 -2.23
N GLU A 227 15.96 31.33 -3.27
CA GLU A 227 16.32 32.75 -3.26
C GLU A 227 15.08 33.65 -3.14
N GLN A 228 14.01 33.35 -3.87
CA GLN A 228 12.79 34.18 -3.90
C GLN A 228 11.97 34.10 -2.60
N ILE A 229 11.98 32.95 -1.91
CA ILE A 229 11.26 32.76 -0.64
C ILE A 229 12.11 33.06 0.60
N GLN A 230 13.39 33.40 0.42
CA GLN A 230 14.31 33.64 1.53
C GLN A 230 13.78 34.74 2.46
N GLY A 231 13.73 34.46 3.76
CA GLY A 231 13.26 35.40 4.78
C GLY A 231 11.75 35.58 4.85
N ARG A 232 10.97 34.89 4.01
CA ARG A 232 9.51 34.81 4.15
C ARG A 232 9.15 33.65 5.06
N PRO A 233 8.21 33.82 6.01
CA PRO A 233 7.70 32.68 6.76
C PRO A 233 7.01 31.74 5.77
N LEU A 234 7.48 30.49 5.70
CA LEU A 234 6.82 29.46 4.92
C LEU A 234 5.38 29.26 5.45
N ILE A 235 5.25 29.15 6.78
CA ILE A 235 4.01 28.74 7.45
C ILE A 235 3.49 29.84 8.37
N THR A 236 2.22 30.25 8.21
CA THR A 236 1.52 31.09 9.20
C THR A 236 0.73 30.21 10.16
N ARG A 237 1.30 29.91 11.33
CA ARG A 237 0.67 29.03 12.32
C ARG A 237 -0.62 29.64 12.91
N ARG A 238 -1.64 28.80 13.10
CA ARG A 238 -2.83 29.08 13.92
C ARG A 238 -2.52 28.84 15.40
N ASN A 239 -2.77 29.84 16.25
CA ASN A 239 -2.50 29.75 17.69
C ASN A 239 -3.60 28.99 18.46
N ASP A 240 -4.78 28.88 17.87
CA ASP A 240 -5.92 28.14 18.42
C ASP A 240 -5.83 26.63 18.18
N LEU A 241 -4.89 26.19 17.34
CA LEU A 241 -4.62 24.78 17.07
C LEU A 241 -3.31 24.34 17.73
N SER A 242 -3.31 23.13 18.27
CA SER A 242 -2.15 22.55 18.94
C SER A 242 -1.96 21.09 18.58
N ARG A 243 -0.75 20.57 18.80
CA ARG A 243 -0.49 19.14 18.67
C ARG A 243 -1.17 18.41 19.83
N PRO A 244 -1.73 17.20 19.61
CA PRO A 244 -2.22 16.36 20.70
C PRO A 244 -1.12 16.09 21.74
N ALA A 245 -1.50 15.96 23.01
CA ALA A 245 -0.55 15.70 24.10
C ALA A 245 0.17 14.36 23.93
N ASN A 246 -0.56 13.33 23.50
CA ASN A 246 0.00 12.04 23.07
C ASN A 246 -0.29 11.85 21.57
N ALA A 247 0.66 12.24 20.73
CA ALA A 247 0.50 12.20 19.28
C ALA A 247 0.30 10.78 18.73
N GLU A 248 0.96 9.77 19.32
CA GLU A 248 0.88 8.38 18.86
C GLU A 248 -0.51 7.79 19.13
N SER A 249 -1.01 7.91 20.36
CA SER A 249 -2.36 7.43 20.69
C SER A 249 -3.43 8.22 19.92
N ALA A 250 -3.27 9.55 19.77
CA ALA A 250 -4.16 10.36 18.96
C ALA A 250 -4.17 9.92 17.48
N LEU A 251 -3.01 9.58 16.90
CA LEU A 251 -2.89 9.05 15.55
C LEU A 251 -3.59 7.69 15.42
N ALA A 252 -3.37 6.76 16.34
CA ALA A 252 -4.03 5.47 16.36
C ALA A 252 -5.56 5.60 16.38
N ARG A 253 -6.10 6.48 17.23
CA ARG A 253 -7.57 6.75 17.26
C ARG A 253 -8.06 7.39 15.97
N CYS A 254 -7.35 8.42 15.50
CA CYS A 254 -7.75 9.18 14.31
C CYS A 254 -7.78 8.31 13.06
N VAL A 255 -6.75 7.50 12.83
CA VAL A 255 -6.69 6.62 11.64
C VAL A 255 -7.77 5.54 11.68
N GLN A 256 -8.07 4.96 12.85
CA GLN A 256 -9.16 3.99 13.02
C GLN A 256 -10.52 4.59 12.65
N VAL A 257 -10.79 5.80 13.12
CA VAL A 257 -12.04 6.52 12.85
C VAL A 257 -12.15 6.93 11.38
N ILE A 258 -11.10 7.51 10.80
CA ILE A 258 -11.06 7.88 9.37
C ILE A 258 -11.30 6.68 8.48
N ARG A 259 -10.59 5.58 8.75
CA ARG A 259 -10.73 4.31 8.03
C ARG A 259 -12.16 3.78 8.12
N GLY A 260 -12.77 3.87 9.30
CA GLY A 260 -14.17 3.53 9.54
C GLY A 260 -15.16 4.35 8.73
N ALA A 261 -15.00 5.68 8.76
CA ALA A 261 -15.84 6.62 8.02
C ALA A 261 -15.76 6.42 6.48
N CYS A 262 -14.63 5.91 5.98
CA CYS A 262 -14.44 5.62 4.56
C CYS A 262 -14.89 4.21 4.14
N ALA A 263 -15.07 3.29 5.07
CA ALA A 263 -15.48 1.92 4.76
C ALA A 263 -16.92 1.89 4.22
N HIS A 264 -17.13 1.15 3.14
CA HIS A 264 -18.42 1.12 2.43
C HIS A 264 -18.65 -0.19 1.70
N LEU A 265 -19.91 -0.52 1.42
CA LEU A 265 -20.24 -1.68 0.59
C LEU A 265 -19.96 -1.34 -0.88
N ASP A 266 -19.24 -2.21 -1.57
CA ASP A 266 -19.11 -2.13 -3.03
C ASP A 266 -20.39 -2.60 -3.75
N ALA A 267 -20.37 -2.56 -5.08
CA ALA A 267 -21.49 -3.00 -5.92
C ALA A 267 -21.89 -4.47 -5.71
N ASP A 268 -20.96 -5.31 -5.26
CA ASP A 268 -21.18 -6.74 -4.97
C ASP A 268 -21.69 -6.94 -3.51
N GLY A 269 -21.91 -5.87 -2.76
CA GLY A 269 -22.38 -5.90 -1.38
C GLY A 269 -21.31 -6.29 -0.36
N LYS A 270 -20.03 -6.27 -0.74
CA LYS A 270 -18.90 -6.59 0.14
C LYS A 270 -18.35 -5.31 0.78
N LEU A 271 -18.12 -5.37 2.09
CA LEU A 271 -17.55 -4.25 2.83
C LEU A 271 -16.08 -4.03 2.44
N ARG A 272 -15.82 -2.90 1.78
CA ARG A 272 -14.49 -2.40 1.47
C ARG A 272 -13.89 -1.69 2.66
N ARG A 273 -12.64 -2.05 2.95
CA ARG A 273 -11.80 -1.42 3.96
C ARG A 273 -10.47 -1.06 3.34
N PHE A 274 -9.75 -0.16 3.98
CA PHE A 274 -8.53 0.43 3.46
C PHE A 274 -7.35 0.16 4.41
N TYR A 275 -6.16 0.06 3.86
CA TYR A 275 -4.94 0.28 4.62
C TYR A 275 -4.69 1.78 4.75
N ALA A 276 -4.08 2.19 5.85
CA ALA A 276 -3.60 3.55 6.02
C ALA A 276 -2.06 3.62 5.96
N GLU A 277 -1.56 4.74 5.49
CA GLU A 277 -0.15 5.12 5.51
C GLU A 277 -0.05 6.55 6.05
N THR A 278 0.88 6.80 6.97
CA THR A 278 0.96 8.08 7.69
C THR A 278 2.29 8.80 7.40
N ARG A 279 2.27 10.14 7.37
CA ARG A 279 3.46 11.00 7.25
C ARG A 279 3.35 12.13 8.26
N SER A 280 4.36 12.25 9.12
CA SER A 280 4.36 13.17 10.26
C SER A 280 5.66 13.96 10.35
N ASP A 281 6.26 14.31 9.22
CA ASP A 281 7.39 15.23 9.22
C ASP A 281 6.98 16.61 9.74
N SER A 282 7.98 17.40 10.13
CA SER A 282 7.74 18.71 10.73
C SER A 282 6.97 19.65 9.80
N ASP A 283 7.20 19.59 8.50
CA ASP A 283 6.58 20.51 7.53
C ASP A 283 5.11 20.16 7.37
N LEU A 284 4.76 18.88 7.18
CA LEU A 284 3.35 18.45 7.13
C LEU A 284 2.60 18.78 8.42
N ILE A 285 3.19 18.53 9.59
CA ILE A 285 2.53 18.88 10.86
C ILE A 285 2.35 20.39 10.96
N ASN A 286 3.35 21.18 10.61
CA ASN A 286 3.24 22.64 10.71
C ASN A 286 2.25 23.20 9.68
N THR A 287 2.19 22.64 8.46
CA THR A 287 1.18 22.98 7.44
C THR A 287 -0.22 22.60 7.91
N SER A 288 -0.40 21.44 8.55
CA SER A 288 -1.71 21.04 9.12
C SER A 288 -2.23 21.99 10.21
N LEU A 289 -1.34 22.79 10.80
CA LEU A 289 -1.63 23.77 11.84
C LEU A 289 -1.59 25.21 11.31
N SER A 290 -1.55 25.41 9.99
CA SER A 290 -1.43 26.73 9.36
C SER A 290 -2.79 27.33 9.00
N LYS A 291 -2.82 28.64 8.75
CA LYS A 291 -4.04 29.33 8.26
C LYS A 291 -4.41 28.89 6.85
N GLU A 292 -3.41 28.48 6.08
CA GLU A 292 -3.51 28.07 4.68
C GLU A 292 -3.88 26.58 4.50
N ALA A 293 -3.95 25.80 5.58
CA ALA A 293 -4.18 24.34 5.53
C ALA A 293 -5.41 23.95 4.70
N LEU A 294 -6.56 24.59 4.97
CA LEU A 294 -7.81 24.33 4.26
C LEU A 294 -7.73 24.73 2.78
N GLU A 295 -7.06 25.84 2.48
CA GLU A 295 -6.87 26.31 1.10
C GLU A 295 -5.98 25.34 0.30
N ILE A 296 -4.88 24.88 0.90
CA ILE A 296 -3.98 23.88 0.31
C ILE A 296 -4.73 22.58 0.02
N CYS A 297 -5.62 22.15 0.92
CA CYS A 297 -6.42 20.95 0.74
C CYS A 297 -7.43 21.06 -0.42
N ARG A 298 -7.96 22.27 -0.66
CA ARG A 298 -8.98 22.54 -1.68
C ARG A 298 -8.43 22.98 -3.04
N SER A 299 -7.16 23.36 -3.13
CA SER A 299 -6.56 23.95 -4.34
C SER A 299 -6.22 22.92 -5.43
N GLY A 300 -7.07 21.95 -5.73
CA GLY A 300 -6.87 20.99 -6.83
C GLY A 300 -5.61 20.11 -6.69
N VAL A 301 -5.01 19.68 -7.80
CA VAL A 301 -3.79 18.86 -7.84
C VAL A 301 -2.63 19.58 -8.52
N LEU A 302 -1.40 19.12 -8.27
CA LEU A 302 -0.19 19.62 -8.97
C LEU A 302 -0.08 19.09 -10.40
N THR A 303 -0.50 17.85 -10.63
CA THR A 303 -0.47 17.22 -11.95
C THR A 303 -1.75 16.43 -12.10
N PRO A 304 -2.33 16.39 -13.32
CA PRO A 304 -3.57 15.67 -13.53
C PRO A 304 -3.33 14.14 -13.42
N ASP A 305 -2.11 13.66 -13.69
CA ASP A 305 -1.71 12.25 -13.56
C ASP A 305 -1.83 11.70 -12.13
N HIS A 306 -1.72 12.56 -11.11
CA HIS A 306 -1.83 12.14 -9.72
C HIS A 306 -3.29 11.98 -9.27
N ALA A 307 -4.24 12.65 -9.93
CA ALA A 307 -5.66 12.62 -9.55
C ALA A 307 -6.25 11.20 -9.55
N ILE A 308 -5.80 10.31 -10.45
CA ILE A 308 -6.26 8.91 -10.47
C ILE A 308 -5.89 8.13 -9.20
N ARG A 309 -4.87 8.57 -8.46
CA ARG A 309 -4.38 7.91 -7.24
C ARG A 309 -4.85 8.60 -5.96
N THR A 310 -5.14 9.89 -6.00
CA THR A 310 -5.41 10.70 -4.80
C THR A 310 -6.72 11.47 -4.83
N LYS A 311 -7.44 11.45 -5.95
CA LYS A 311 -8.56 12.36 -6.26
C LYS A 311 -8.10 13.83 -6.42
N ASN A 312 -9.07 14.71 -6.66
CA ASN A 312 -8.85 16.13 -6.98
C ASN A 312 -8.56 17.02 -5.76
N THR A 313 -8.88 16.58 -4.53
CA THR A 313 -8.71 17.36 -3.29
C THR A 313 -8.29 16.49 -2.10
N ILE A 314 -7.96 17.12 -0.97
CA ILE A 314 -7.57 16.48 0.29
C ILE A 314 -8.63 16.78 1.35
N ALA A 315 -9.04 15.79 2.13
CA ALA A 315 -9.92 16.02 3.29
C ALA A 315 -9.13 16.64 4.44
N TYR A 316 -9.73 17.56 5.19
CA TYR A 316 -9.05 18.25 6.29
C TYR A 316 -9.78 18.04 7.61
N ILE A 317 -9.03 17.63 8.65
CA ILE A 317 -9.51 17.48 10.02
C ILE A 317 -8.71 18.45 10.89
N GLU A 318 -9.38 19.49 11.38
CA GLU A 318 -8.71 20.60 12.10
C GLU A 318 -8.08 20.20 13.44
N SER A 319 -8.71 19.27 14.16
CA SER A 319 -8.25 18.86 15.48
C SER A 319 -8.70 17.44 15.81
N VAL A 320 -8.00 16.82 16.75
CA VAL A 320 -8.28 15.46 17.24
C VAL A 320 -8.72 15.56 18.70
N PRO A 321 -10.03 15.58 18.99
CA PRO A 321 -10.52 15.64 20.37
C PRO A 321 -10.25 14.33 21.10
N GLU A 322 -10.16 14.39 22.44
CA GLU A 322 -9.95 13.21 23.30
C GLU A 322 -11.15 12.26 23.30
N ASP A 323 -12.38 12.77 23.15
CA ASP A 323 -13.59 11.94 23.05
C ASP A 323 -13.73 11.30 21.66
N ASP A 324 -13.92 9.98 21.63
CA ASP A 324 -14.01 9.20 20.38
C ASP A 324 -15.30 9.49 19.59
N ASN A 325 -16.40 9.88 20.24
CA ASN A 325 -17.65 10.20 19.52
C ASN A 325 -17.55 11.55 18.81
N ASP A 326 -16.91 12.54 19.46
CA ASP A 326 -16.63 13.82 18.82
C ASP A 326 -15.65 13.66 17.65
N LEU A 327 -14.59 12.86 17.82
CA LEU A 327 -13.66 12.56 16.74
C LEU A 327 -14.38 11.88 15.57
N LYS A 328 -15.26 10.92 15.85
CA LYS A 328 -16.10 10.25 14.84
C LYS A 328 -16.99 11.22 14.09
N ARG A 329 -17.70 12.10 14.80
CA ARG A 329 -18.55 13.13 14.19
C ARG A 329 -17.75 14.07 13.26
N ILE A 330 -16.54 14.46 13.66
CA ILE A 330 -15.66 15.32 12.85
C ILE A 330 -15.21 14.58 11.59
N ALA A 331 -14.75 13.33 11.72
CA ALA A 331 -14.31 12.53 10.58
C ALA A 331 -15.45 12.24 9.60
N ASP A 332 -16.62 11.82 10.11
CA ASP A 332 -17.81 11.58 9.29
C ASP A 332 -18.22 12.85 8.53
N HIS A 333 -18.17 14.02 9.19
CA HIS A 333 -18.45 15.29 8.52
C HIS A 333 -17.43 15.61 7.40
N ALA A 334 -16.14 15.42 7.66
CA ALA A 334 -15.09 15.65 6.67
C ALA A 334 -15.25 14.71 5.45
N VAL A 335 -15.52 13.43 5.68
CA VAL A 335 -15.75 12.43 4.62
C VAL A 335 -17.02 12.75 3.82
N ASN A 336 -18.13 13.07 4.48
CA ASN A 336 -19.38 13.39 3.78
C ASN A 336 -19.27 14.69 2.97
N THR A 337 -18.61 15.72 3.51
CA THR A 337 -18.35 16.96 2.78
C THR A 337 -17.52 16.70 1.52
N PHE A 338 -16.45 15.90 1.64
CA PHE A 338 -15.64 15.50 0.50
C PHE A 338 -16.48 14.76 -0.56
N LYS A 339 -17.29 13.78 -0.14
CA LYS A 339 -18.14 13.01 -1.05
C LYS A 339 -19.12 13.89 -1.81
N GLU A 340 -19.80 14.81 -1.12
CA GLU A 340 -20.74 15.74 -1.75
C GLU A 340 -20.05 16.66 -2.76
N ASP A 341 -18.86 17.16 -2.41
CA ASP A 341 -18.04 18.00 -3.28
C ASP A 341 -17.54 17.22 -4.50
N TYR A 342 -17.04 16.00 -4.31
CA TYR A 342 -16.56 15.14 -5.38
C TYR A 342 -17.67 14.71 -6.34
N GLN A 343 -18.85 14.37 -5.81
CA GLN A 343 -20.01 14.03 -6.64
C GLN A 343 -20.55 15.24 -7.41
N ARG A 344 -20.47 16.45 -6.84
CA ARG A 344 -20.80 17.68 -7.56
C ARG A 344 -19.81 17.91 -8.70
N TYR A 345 -18.52 17.84 -8.41
CA TYR A 345 -17.46 17.86 -9.41
C TYR A 345 -17.72 16.85 -10.53
N PHE A 346 -18.04 15.59 -10.20
CA PHE A 346 -18.34 14.59 -11.21
C PHE A 346 -19.53 14.97 -12.10
N ARG A 347 -20.66 15.40 -11.51
CA ARG A 347 -21.86 15.77 -12.27
C ARG A 347 -21.63 16.95 -13.20
N ASP A 348 -20.94 17.98 -12.73
CA ASP A 348 -20.73 19.23 -13.46
C ASP A 348 -19.85 19.01 -14.71
N HIS A 349 -18.89 18.07 -14.61
CA HIS A 349 -17.93 17.78 -15.69
C HIS A 349 -18.33 16.60 -16.59
N ALA A 350 -19.02 15.59 -16.07
CA ALA A 350 -19.44 14.41 -16.85
C ALA A 350 -20.38 14.76 -18.01
N ALA A 351 -21.30 15.71 -17.79
CA ALA A 351 -22.24 16.17 -18.82
C ALA A 351 -21.53 16.86 -20.00
N THR A 352 -20.44 17.56 -19.71
CA THR A 352 -19.66 18.33 -20.70
C THR A 352 -18.71 17.42 -21.49
N ASN A 353 -18.12 16.42 -20.82
CA ASN A 353 -17.08 15.56 -21.40
C ASN A 353 -17.59 14.23 -21.98
N LYS A 354 -18.92 13.99 -21.99
CA LYS A 354 -19.58 12.80 -22.57
C LYS A 354 -18.93 11.47 -22.14
N THR A 355 -18.60 11.35 -20.86
CA THR A 355 -18.05 10.10 -20.32
C THR A 355 -19.17 9.08 -20.10
N ASP A 356 -18.99 7.87 -20.61
CA ASP A 356 -19.86 6.72 -20.34
C ASP A 356 -19.48 6.01 -19.02
N GLN A 357 -18.50 6.52 -18.27
CA GLN A 357 -18.05 5.91 -17.02
C GLN A 357 -18.98 6.24 -15.85
N SER A 358 -19.22 5.24 -15.00
CA SER A 358 -19.93 5.43 -13.74
C SER A 358 -19.12 6.29 -12.78
N ASP A 359 -19.82 6.99 -11.89
CA ASP A 359 -19.23 7.69 -10.75
C ASP A 359 -18.23 6.76 -10.06
N SER A 360 -16.98 7.22 -9.93
CA SER A 360 -15.95 6.45 -9.26
C SER A 360 -16.21 6.41 -7.76
N ASP A 361 -15.47 5.59 -7.02
CA ASP A 361 -15.49 5.59 -5.54
C ASP A 361 -15.31 7.05 -5.02
N PRO A 362 -16.35 7.69 -4.41
CA PRO A 362 -16.32 9.11 -4.08
C PRO A 362 -15.62 9.42 -2.75
N PHE A 363 -14.97 8.43 -2.14
CA PHE A 363 -14.37 8.57 -0.82
C PHE A 363 -12.97 9.21 -0.89
N PRO A 364 -12.61 10.03 0.10
CA PRO A 364 -11.28 10.65 0.18
C PRO A 364 -10.19 9.61 0.40
N LEU A 365 -9.07 9.79 -0.29
CA LEU A 365 -7.87 8.97 -0.12
C LEU A 365 -6.77 9.69 0.66
N LEU A 366 -6.87 11.01 0.86
CA LEU A 366 -5.90 11.82 1.59
C LEU A 366 -6.58 12.65 2.66
N PHE A 367 -5.97 12.69 3.83
CA PHE A 367 -6.41 13.47 4.98
C PHE A 367 -5.25 14.26 5.57
N LEU A 368 -5.34 15.58 5.58
CA LEU A 368 -4.46 16.42 6.39
C LEU A 368 -5.11 16.57 7.77
N VAL A 369 -4.40 16.19 8.83
CA VAL A 369 -4.91 16.17 10.20
C VAL A 369 -4.09 17.09 11.08
N GLY A 370 -4.77 18.07 11.68
CA GLY A 370 -4.20 19.10 12.53
C GLY A 370 -3.33 18.51 13.65
N GLY A 371 -2.03 18.82 13.58
CA GLY A 371 -1.06 18.40 14.59
C GLY A 371 -0.51 16.98 14.43
N LEU A 372 -1.02 16.20 13.47
CA LEU A 372 -0.59 14.82 13.20
C LEU A 372 0.06 14.63 11.83
N GLY A 373 -0.24 15.49 10.85
CA GLY A 373 0.31 15.42 9.49
C GLY A 373 -0.66 14.78 8.49
N LEU A 374 -0.14 13.99 7.55
CA LEU A 374 -0.91 13.38 6.47
C LEU A 374 -1.25 11.92 6.79
N ILE A 375 -2.48 11.53 6.50
CA ILE A 375 -2.96 10.15 6.49
C ILE A 375 -3.48 9.86 5.09
N ALA A 376 -2.94 8.83 4.45
CA ALA A 376 -3.38 8.34 3.15
C ALA A 376 -4.03 6.97 3.27
N LEU A 377 -5.05 6.72 2.47
CA LEU A 377 -5.77 5.45 2.41
C LEU A 377 -5.53 4.75 1.07
N GLY A 378 -5.57 3.42 1.08
CA GLY A 378 -5.50 2.62 -0.14
C GLY A 378 -6.05 1.21 0.03
N THR A 379 -6.60 0.65 -1.04
CA THR A 379 -7.15 -0.73 -1.05
C THR A 379 -6.07 -1.81 -1.01
N THR A 380 -4.80 -1.43 -1.15
CA THR A 380 -3.60 -2.25 -0.94
C THR A 380 -2.56 -1.39 -0.21
N ARG A 381 -1.58 -2.02 0.47
CA ARG A 381 -0.47 -1.31 1.12
C ARG A 381 0.30 -0.43 0.14
N ASN A 382 0.60 -0.96 -1.04
CA ASN A 382 1.29 -0.20 -2.07
C ASN A 382 0.46 1.01 -2.55
N ALA A 383 -0.86 0.87 -2.71
CA ALA A 383 -1.73 2.00 -3.08
C ALA A 383 -1.76 3.09 -1.99
N ALA A 384 -1.84 2.70 -0.71
CA ALA A 384 -1.80 3.66 0.40
C ALA A 384 -0.46 4.42 0.45
N ARG A 385 0.67 3.72 0.23
CA ARG A 385 1.99 4.32 0.12
C ARG A 385 2.11 5.28 -1.07
N ILE A 386 1.65 4.87 -2.25
CA ILE A 386 1.63 5.73 -3.45
C ILE A 386 0.83 7.02 -3.16
N ALA A 387 -0.34 6.90 -2.55
CA ALA A 387 -1.16 8.04 -2.19
C ALA A 387 -0.45 8.95 -1.16
N ALA A 388 0.16 8.38 -0.11
CA ALA A 388 0.92 9.13 0.89
C ALA A 388 2.06 9.94 0.26
N ASP A 389 2.86 9.30 -0.59
CA ASP A 389 4.00 9.95 -1.22
C ASP A 389 3.52 11.07 -2.17
N ILE A 390 2.47 10.85 -2.96
CA ILE A 390 1.89 11.90 -3.80
C ILE A 390 1.35 13.06 -2.95
N GLY A 391 0.64 12.75 -1.86
CA GLY A 391 0.04 13.75 -0.97
C GLY A 391 1.08 14.60 -0.27
N GLU A 392 2.16 14.00 0.23
CA GLU A 392 3.28 14.68 0.86
C GLU A 392 3.93 15.70 -0.09
N HIS A 393 4.34 15.25 -1.28
CA HIS A 393 4.94 16.14 -2.29
C HIS A 393 3.95 17.22 -2.75
N THR A 394 2.67 16.88 -2.91
CA THR A 394 1.61 17.83 -3.28
C THR A 394 1.49 18.96 -2.25
N ILE A 395 1.42 18.62 -0.97
CA ILE A 395 1.31 19.60 0.11
C ILE A 395 2.56 20.48 0.17
N HIS A 396 3.76 19.88 0.12
CA HIS A 396 5.02 20.63 0.17
C HIS A 396 5.17 21.60 -1.00
N ALA A 397 4.88 21.15 -2.23
CA ALA A 397 5.00 22.00 -3.42
C ALA A 397 3.95 23.12 -3.42
N LYS A 398 2.68 22.82 -3.12
CA LYS A 398 1.63 23.86 -2.99
C LYS A 398 2.00 24.90 -1.97
N HIS A 399 2.57 24.45 -0.85
CA HIS A 399 3.00 25.35 0.20
C HIS A 399 4.13 26.28 -0.25
N ARG A 400 5.19 25.73 -0.88
CA ARG A 400 6.27 26.54 -1.48
C ARG A 400 5.77 27.48 -2.57
N ALA A 401 4.84 27.02 -3.40
CA ALA A 401 4.22 27.83 -4.44
C ALA A 401 3.46 29.01 -3.83
N ASN A 402 2.72 28.80 -2.74
CA ASN A 402 2.03 29.85 -1.98
C ASN A 402 2.98 30.85 -1.30
N THR A 403 4.19 30.43 -0.91
CA THR A 403 5.20 31.37 -0.38
C THR A 403 5.86 32.21 -1.48
N LEU A 404 6.04 31.63 -2.68
CA LEU A 404 6.60 32.31 -3.85
C LEU A 404 5.62 33.35 -4.40
N GLY A 405 4.36 32.96 -4.58
CA GLY A 405 3.25 33.75 -5.11
C GLY A 405 1.90 33.06 -4.84
N ALA A 406 0.81 33.47 -5.48
CA ALA A 406 -0.45 32.73 -5.34
C ALA A 406 -0.39 31.44 -6.18
N TYR A 407 -0.62 30.28 -5.56
CA TYR A 407 -0.74 29.01 -6.28
C TYR A 407 -1.92 29.05 -7.24
N VAL A 408 -1.67 28.70 -8.51
CA VAL A 408 -2.70 28.59 -9.54
C VAL A 408 -2.96 27.12 -9.83
N PRO A 409 -4.12 26.56 -9.44
CA PRO A 409 -4.44 25.16 -9.71
C PRO A 409 -4.63 24.89 -11.21
N ILE A 410 -4.50 23.62 -11.59
CA ILE A 410 -4.99 23.12 -12.86
C ILE A 410 -6.52 23.27 -12.89
N SER A 411 -7.09 23.59 -14.07
CA SER A 411 -8.55 23.64 -14.22
C SER A 411 -9.18 22.28 -13.96
N GLU A 412 -10.36 22.29 -13.34
CA GLU A 412 -11.11 21.07 -13.04
C GLU A 412 -11.43 20.25 -14.28
N ASP A 413 -11.69 20.89 -15.43
CA ASP A 413 -11.92 20.23 -16.72
C ASP A 413 -10.73 19.32 -17.09
N HIS A 414 -9.49 19.84 -16.99
CA HIS A 414 -8.29 19.07 -17.33
C HIS A 414 -8.01 17.95 -16.32
N ILE A 415 -8.33 18.17 -15.04
CA ILE A 415 -8.24 17.13 -14.01
C ILE A 415 -9.23 16.01 -14.34
N PHE A 416 -10.47 16.38 -14.72
CA PHE A 416 -11.53 15.42 -15.01
C PHE A 416 -11.21 14.58 -16.24
N ASP A 417 -10.75 15.23 -17.30
CA ASP A 417 -10.36 14.57 -18.54
C ASP A 417 -9.27 13.53 -18.31
N MET A 418 -8.30 13.80 -17.44
CA MET A 418 -7.23 12.84 -17.10
C MET A 418 -7.71 11.76 -16.13
N GLU A 419 -8.48 12.14 -15.10
CA GLU A 419 -8.97 11.22 -14.09
C GLU A 419 -9.87 10.15 -14.70
N TYR A 420 -10.78 10.54 -15.59
CA TYR A 420 -11.72 9.63 -16.26
C TYR A 420 -11.23 9.15 -17.63
N TRP A 421 -9.97 9.41 -17.98
CA TRP A 421 -9.40 8.87 -19.20
C TRP A 421 -9.28 7.35 -19.11
N SER A 422 -9.91 6.63 -20.04
CA SER A 422 -9.94 5.17 -20.05
C SER A 422 -8.55 4.52 -20.01
N LEU A 423 -7.54 5.13 -20.64
CA LEU A 423 -6.16 4.63 -20.63
C LEU A 423 -5.48 4.78 -19.26
N GLN A 424 -5.79 5.84 -18.50
CA GLN A 424 -5.26 6.05 -17.16
C GLN A 424 -5.98 5.17 -16.14
N GLN A 425 -7.29 5.01 -16.26
CA GLN A 425 -8.10 4.11 -15.43
C GLN A 425 -7.65 2.64 -15.54
N LYS A 426 -7.19 2.19 -16.72
CA LYS A 426 -6.55 0.87 -16.90
C LYS A 426 -5.32 0.65 -16.00
N LYS A 427 -4.63 1.71 -15.54
CA LYS A 427 -3.52 1.60 -14.57
C LYS A 427 -4.00 1.27 -13.15
N LEU A 428 -5.28 1.46 -12.87
CA LEU A 428 -5.93 1.12 -11.59
C LEU A 428 -6.59 -0.25 -11.62
N SER A 429 -7.00 -0.75 -12.80
CA SER A 429 -7.65 -2.06 -12.93
C SER A 429 -6.66 -3.19 -12.61
N SER A 430 -6.75 -3.73 -11.40
CA SER A 430 -6.03 -4.92 -10.95
C SER A 430 -6.87 -6.18 -11.14
N SER A 431 -6.24 -7.34 -10.94
CA SER A 431 -6.93 -8.61 -10.70
C SER A 431 -8.08 -8.46 -9.69
N PRO A 432 -9.11 -9.32 -9.76
CA PRO A 432 -10.20 -9.28 -8.80
C PRO A 432 -9.66 -9.35 -7.36
N PRO A 433 -10.24 -8.56 -6.45
CA PRO A 433 -9.71 -8.39 -5.11
C PRO A 433 -9.80 -9.69 -4.32
N ARG A 434 -8.76 -9.98 -3.54
CA ARG A 434 -8.73 -11.20 -2.72
C ARG A 434 -9.75 -11.12 -1.57
N PRO A 435 -10.16 -12.27 -0.98
CA PRO A 435 -11.21 -12.32 0.03
C PRO A 435 -11.01 -11.37 1.22
N LEU A 436 -9.78 -11.22 1.70
CA LEU A 436 -9.43 -10.39 2.87
C LEU A 436 -8.63 -9.13 2.51
N GLN A 437 -8.62 -8.73 1.24
CA GLN A 437 -7.92 -7.52 0.81
C GLN A 437 -8.43 -6.27 1.56
N GLY A 438 -7.50 -5.47 2.08
CA GLY A 438 -7.82 -4.26 2.86
C GLY A 438 -8.03 -4.53 4.35
N GLN A 439 -7.94 -5.80 4.78
CA GLN A 439 -8.08 -6.20 6.18
C GLN A 439 -6.72 -6.41 6.86
N VAL A 440 -6.69 -6.18 8.17
CA VAL A 440 -5.52 -6.34 9.05
C VAL A 440 -5.83 -7.40 10.09
N ALA A 441 -4.97 -8.41 10.18
CA ALA A 441 -5.08 -9.50 11.13
C ALA A 441 -3.94 -9.49 12.14
N ILE A 442 -4.23 -9.80 13.40
CA ILE A 442 -3.23 -10.05 14.44
C ILE A 442 -3.37 -11.47 15.00
N ILE A 443 -2.26 -12.19 15.09
CA ILE A 443 -2.20 -13.58 15.56
C ILE A 443 -1.21 -13.67 16.71
N THR A 444 -1.69 -14.09 17.89
CA THR A 444 -0.81 -14.34 19.04
C THR A 444 -0.25 -15.76 19.02
N GLY A 445 0.98 -15.97 19.47
CA GLY A 445 1.67 -17.26 19.32
C GLY A 445 1.98 -17.60 17.85
N GLY A 446 2.28 -16.58 17.04
CA GLY A 446 2.57 -16.68 15.61
C GLY A 446 3.88 -17.40 15.28
N GLY A 447 4.81 -17.51 16.25
CA GLY A 447 6.05 -18.28 16.10
C GLY A 447 5.87 -19.80 16.23
N GLY A 448 4.68 -20.25 16.62
CA GLY A 448 4.32 -21.67 16.67
C GLY A 448 3.63 -22.16 15.39
N ALA A 449 3.69 -23.48 15.15
CA ALA A 449 3.18 -24.11 13.92
C ALA A 449 1.76 -23.69 13.50
N ILE A 450 0.79 -23.68 14.43
CA ILE A 450 -0.59 -23.29 14.11
C ILE A 450 -0.68 -21.81 13.76
N GLY A 451 -0.03 -20.93 14.54
CA GLY A 451 -0.03 -19.49 14.29
C GLY A 451 0.59 -19.14 12.94
N PHE A 452 1.70 -19.79 12.58
CA PHE A 452 2.34 -19.69 11.29
C PHE A 452 1.42 -20.11 10.13
N GLY A 453 0.79 -21.29 10.23
CA GLY A 453 -0.14 -21.76 9.19
C GLY A 453 -1.36 -20.84 9.02
N ILE A 454 -1.86 -20.25 10.10
CA ILE A 454 -2.92 -19.23 10.03
C ILE A 454 -2.41 -17.96 9.32
N ALA A 455 -1.22 -17.49 9.67
CA ALA A 455 -0.62 -16.30 9.04
C ALA A 455 -0.50 -16.47 7.52
N LYS A 456 0.00 -17.62 7.08
CA LYS A 456 0.15 -17.98 5.67
C LYS A 456 -1.18 -17.92 4.92
N GLN A 457 -2.25 -18.50 5.48
CA GLN A 457 -3.56 -18.51 4.81
C GLN A 457 -4.23 -17.12 4.78
N LEU A 458 -4.06 -16.31 5.83
CA LEU A 458 -4.55 -14.93 5.84
C LEU A 458 -3.81 -14.05 4.80
N LEU A 459 -2.48 -14.20 4.66
CA LEU A 459 -1.68 -13.52 3.63
C LEU A 459 -2.07 -13.96 2.22
N ALA A 460 -2.26 -15.27 2.01
CA ALA A 460 -2.74 -15.82 0.75
C ALA A 460 -4.12 -15.23 0.37
N ALA A 461 -5.01 -15.07 1.35
CA ALA A 461 -6.32 -14.42 1.19
C ALA A 461 -6.25 -12.88 1.07
N GLY A 462 -5.06 -12.27 1.19
CA GLY A 462 -4.81 -10.85 0.92
C GLY A 462 -4.87 -9.90 2.11
N ALA A 463 -4.93 -10.41 3.35
CA ALA A 463 -4.83 -9.59 4.55
C ALA A 463 -3.38 -9.13 4.79
N ALA A 464 -3.19 -8.02 5.52
CA ALA A 464 -1.94 -7.75 6.20
C ALA A 464 -1.95 -8.51 7.53
N VAL A 465 -0.84 -9.13 7.92
CA VAL A 465 -0.76 -10.02 9.07
C VAL A 465 0.34 -9.57 10.02
N VAL A 466 -0.06 -9.33 11.26
CA VAL A 466 0.82 -9.13 12.41
C VAL A 466 0.93 -10.48 13.13
N ILE A 467 2.13 -11.04 13.15
CA ILE A 467 2.44 -12.22 13.97
C ILE A 467 3.07 -11.75 15.27
N SER A 468 2.63 -12.31 16.40
CA SER A 468 3.26 -12.02 17.69
C SER A 468 3.62 -13.26 18.47
N ASP A 469 4.74 -13.20 19.17
CA ASP A 469 5.19 -14.23 20.09
C ASP A 469 6.03 -13.59 21.20
N ILE A 470 6.13 -14.24 22.35
CA ILE A 470 7.06 -13.82 23.41
C ILE A 470 8.48 -14.33 23.12
N ASP A 471 8.58 -15.40 22.32
CA ASP A 471 9.85 -15.94 21.84
C ASP A 471 10.26 -15.23 20.54
N GLU A 472 11.17 -14.27 20.68
CA GLU A 472 11.68 -13.46 19.56
C GLU A 472 12.39 -14.32 18.48
N ILE A 473 13.02 -15.44 18.86
CA ILE A 473 13.74 -16.30 17.92
C ILE A 473 12.74 -17.05 17.02
N ARG A 474 11.69 -17.61 17.62
CA ARG A 474 10.62 -18.27 16.85
C ARG A 474 9.87 -17.26 15.98
N LEU A 475 9.62 -16.07 16.51
CA LEU A 475 8.97 -14.99 15.79
C LEU A 475 9.76 -14.58 14.54
N GLU A 476 11.08 -14.35 14.67
CA GLU A 476 11.96 -13.98 13.56
C GLU A 476 12.05 -15.09 12.50
N THR A 477 12.08 -16.35 12.95
CA THR A 477 12.08 -17.51 12.03
C THR A 477 10.80 -17.54 11.19
N ALA A 478 9.63 -17.39 11.84
CA ALA A 478 8.34 -17.35 11.14
C ALA A 478 8.26 -16.15 10.19
N TYR A 479 8.73 -14.98 10.61
CA TYR A 479 8.77 -13.77 9.78
C TYR A 479 9.63 -13.95 8.52
N SER A 480 10.83 -14.50 8.67
CA SER A 480 11.75 -14.76 7.56
C SER A 480 11.12 -15.68 6.51
N ILE A 481 10.51 -16.79 6.94
CA ILE A 481 9.86 -17.75 6.02
C ILE A 481 8.67 -17.10 5.29
N LEU A 482 7.83 -16.32 6.00
CA LEU A 482 6.69 -15.66 5.36
C LEU A 482 7.13 -14.62 4.33
N THR A 483 8.20 -13.87 4.61
CA THR A 483 8.70 -12.80 3.72
C THR A 483 9.52 -13.28 2.53
N GLU A 484 9.89 -14.57 2.48
CA GLU A 484 10.40 -15.20 1.26
C GLU A 484 9.30 -15.33 0.18
N THR A 485 8.05 -15.50 0.60
CA THR A 485 6.91 -15.77 -0.31
C THR A 485 5.99 -14.58 -0.48
N TYR A 486 5.77 -13.79 0.56
CA TYR A 486 4.81 -12.69 0.59
C TYR A 486 5.50 -11.32 0.67
N ASP A 487 4.80 -10.28 0.20
CA ASP A 487 5.25 -8.89 0.27
C ASP A 487 5.55 -8.50 1.72
N THR A 488 6.77 -8.02 1.99
CA THR A 488 7.23 -7.61 3.33
C THR A 488 6.38 -6.50 3.93
N SER A 489 5.71 -5.69 3.10
CA SER A 489 4.80 -4.63 3.56
C SER A 489 3.48 -5.16 4.15
N LEU A 490 3.18 -6.46 3.99
CA LEU A 490 2.00 -7.13 4.52
C LEU A 490 2.29 -8.00 5.76
N VAL A 491 3.55 -8.19 6.15
CA VAL A 491 3.92 -9.04 7.29
C VAL A 491 4.63 -8.19 8.33
N GLU A 492 4.18 -8.26 9.59
CA GLU A 492 4.82 -7.54 10.70
C GLU A 492 5.04 -8.47 11.92
N PRO A 493 6.28 -8.62 12.40
CA PRO A 493 6.56 -9.29 13.66
C PRO A 493 6.44 -8.31 14.83
N MET A 494 5.77 -8.71 15.91
CA MET A 494 5.73 -7.94 17.16
C MET A 494 5.88 -8.82 18.38
N ALA A 495 6.89 -8.57 19.21
CA ALA A 495 7.05 -9.27 20.49
C ALA A 495 6.20 -8.59 21.58
N PHE A 496 5.30 -9.34 22.21
CA PHE A 496 4.56 -8.88 23.38
C PHE A 496 4.05 -10.04 24.24
N ASP A 497 3.85 -9.79 25.53
CA ASP A 497 3.31 -10.76 26.48
C ASP A 497 1.79 -10.59 26.61
N VAL A 498 1.04 -11.62 26.23
CA VAL A 498 -0.44 -11.64 26.34
C VAL A 498 -0.93 -11.55 27.79
N THR A 499 -0.09 -11.87 28.78
CA THR A 499 -0.44 -11.78 30.20
C THR A 499 -0.38 -10.35 30.75
N ASP A 500 0.28 -9.43 30.04
CA ASP A 500 0.34 -8.00 30.36
C ASP A 500 -0.61 -7.21 29.45
N TYR A 501 -1.70 -6.70 30.03
CA TYR A 501 -2.68 -5.89 29.30
C TYR A 501 -2.09 -4.64 28.67
N LYS A 502 -1.13 -3.97 29.31
CA LYS A 502 -0.56 -2.74 28.76
C LYS A 502 0.37 -3.04 27.58
N SER A 503 1.11 -4.15 27.64
CA SER A 503 1.91 -4.65 26.52
C SER A 503 1.04 -4.89 25.29
N VAL A 504 -0.09 -5.58 25.45
CA VAL A 504 -1.04 -5.84 24.35
C VAL A 504 -1.70 -4.56 23.83
N GLU A 505 -2.14 -3.66 24.72
CA GLU A 505 -2.76 -2.39 24.34
C GLU A 505 -1.82 -1.54 23.48
N ASN A 506 -0.56 -1.39 23.90
CA ASN A 506 0.44 -0.63 23.14
C ASN A 506 0.74 -1.28 21.78
N ALA A 507 0.83 -2.61 21.70
CA ALA A 507 1.03 -3.31 20.44
C ALA A 507 -0.15 -3.08 19.47
N PHE A 508 -1.39 -3.12 19.98
CA PHE A 508 -2.59 -2.88 19.19
C PHE A 508 -2.67 -1.42 18.67
N GLU A 509 -2.25 -0.44 19.48
CA GLU A 509 -2.10 0.96 19.03
C GLU A 509 -1.05 1.10 17.92
N ALA A 510 0.12 0.46 18.07
CA ALA A 510 1.18 0.48 17.06
C ALA A 510 0.72 -0.13 15.72
N VAL A 511 -0.02 -1.25 15.77
CA VAL A 511 -0.63 -1.87 14.58
C VAL A 511 -1.59 -0.89 13.89
N ALA A 512 -2.41 -0.18 14.67
CA ALA A 512 -3.32 0.81 14.11
C ALA A 512 -2.58 1.99 13.46
N CYS A 513 -1.52 2.51 14.08
CA CYS A 513 -0.68 3.54 13.47
C CYS A 513 -0.05 3.10 12.14
N LYS A 514 0.36 1.82 12.04
CA LYS A 514 1.05 1.26 10.86
C LYS A 514 0.11 0.89 9.72
N PHE A 515 -1.02 0.26 10.03
CA PHE A 515 -1.92 -0.32 9.02
C PHE A 515 -3.27 0.39 8.93
N GLY A 516 -3.59 1.25 9.90
CA GLY A 516 -4.85 2.00 10.00
C GLY A 516 -5.89 1.38 10.92
N GLY A 517 -5.70 0.14 11.36
CA GLY A 517 -6.74 -0.58 12.09
C GLY A 517 -6.45 -2.06 12.34
N ILE A 518 -7.43 -2.75 12.93
CA ILE A 518 -7.44 -4.22 13.14
C ILE A 518 -8.84 -4.73 12.84
N ASP A 519 -8.94 -5.76 11.99
CA ASP A 519 -10.22 -6.36 11.58
C ASP A 519 -10.37 -7.79 12.05
N ILE A 520 -9.24 -8.51 12.14
CA ILE A 520 -9.20 -9.93 12.48
C ILE A 520 -8.26 -10.12 13.67
N VAL A 521 -8.75 -10.74 14.73
CA VAL A 521 -7.95 -11.06 15.93
C VAL A 521 -7.98 -12.57 16.13
N VAL A 522 -6.82 -13.19 16.22
CA VAL A 522 -6.69 -14.63 16.42
C VAL A 522 -5.95 -14.88 17.74
N PRO A 523 -6.66 -14.98 18.88
CA PRO A 523 -6.08 -15.43 20.14
C PRO A 523 -5.66 -16.89 19.99
N ASN A 524 -4.37 -17.12 19.75
CA ASN A 524 -3.79 -18.44 19.51
C ASN A 524 -2.69 -18.82 20.53
N ALA A 525 -2.07 -17.83 21.19
CA ALA A 525 -1.08 -18.08 22.22
C ALA A 525 -1.57 -19.11 23.25
N GLY A 526 -0.68 -20.04 23.60
CA GLY A 526 -0.98 -21.00 24.65
C GLY A 526 0.15 -21.95 24.97
N ILE A 527 0.20 -22.35 26.24
CA ILE A 527 1.16 -23.30 26.79
C ILE A 527 0.42 -24.48 27.42
N ALA A 528 1.12 -25.61 27.54
CA ALA A 528 0.61 -26.78 28.25
C ALA A 528 1.57 -27.20 29.36
N HIS A 529 1.01 -27.87 30.36
CA HIS A 529 1.77 -28.54 31.40
C HIS A 529 1.13 -29.90 31.64
N VAL A 530 1.93 -30.97 31.60
CA VAL A 530 1.46 -32.35 31.74
C VAL A 530 1.75 -32.82 33.15
N ALA A 531 0.69 -33.00 33.94
CA ALA A 531 0.77 -33.51 35.30
C ALA A 531 -0.57 -34.13 35.69
N LYS A 532 -0.54 -35.21 36.49
CA LYS A 532 -1.75 -35.69 37.16
C LYS A 532 -2.21 -34.66 38.20
N ILE A 533 -3.45 -34.77 38.64
CA ILE A 533 -4.02 -33.81 39.61
C ILE A 533 -3.22 -33.80 40.91
N GLU A 534 -2.82 -34.97 41.41
CA GLU A 534 -2.02 -35.09 42.64
C GLU A 534 -0.62 -34.47 42.55
N ASP A 535 -0.08 -34.37 41.32
CA ASP A 535 1.28 -33.88 41.05
C ASP A 535 1.29 -32.46 40.45
N LEU A 536 0.12 -31.86 40.21
CA LEU A 536 0.01 -30.55 39.57
C LEU A 536 0.27 -29.44 40.60
N GLU A 537 1.43 -28.78 40.45
CA GLU A 537 1.78 -27.61 41.24
C GLU A 537 0.80 -26.44 40.99
N PRO A 538 0.29 -25.77 42.05
CA PRO A 538 -0.59 -24.61 41.91
C PRO A 538 0.00 -23.51 41.03
N GLU A 539 1.30 -23.25 41.12
CA GLU A 539 1.99 -22.21 40.35
C GLU A 539 2.00 -22.55 38.84
N LYS A 540 2.10 -23.83 38.49
CA LYS A 540 2.01 -24.28 37.09
C LYS A 540 0.59 -24.19 36.55
N LEU A 541 -0.41 -24.48 37.38
CA LEU A 541 -1.81 -24.24 37.03
C LEU A 541 -2.05 -22.74 36.77
N ASP A 542 -1.58 -21.88 37.67
CA ASP A 542 -1.72 -20.42 37.56
C ASP A 542 -1.02 -19.87 36.31
N GLN A 543 0.18 -20.37 35.99
CA GLN A 543 0.90 -19.99 34.77
C GLN A 543 0.10 -20.34 33.50
N VAL A 544 -0.43 -21.57 33.42
CA VAL A 544 -1.22 -22.01 32.26
C VAL A 544 -2.53 -21.22 32.15
N ILE A 545 -3.19 -20.91 33.27
CA ILE A 545 -4.39 -20.06 33.29
C ILE A 545 -4.05 -18.62 32.86
N ALA A 546 -2.93 -18.06 33.32
CA ALA A 546 -2.50 -16.72 32.97
C ALA A 546 -2.33 -16.57 31.46
N VAL A 547 -1.66 -17.51 30.80
CA VAL A 547 -1.46 -17.45 29.35
C VAL A 547 -2.74 -17.80 28.58
N ASN A 548 -3.30 -18.99 28.79
CA ASN A 548 -4.33 -19.53 27.91
C ASN A 548 -5.69 -18.83 28.10
N LEU A 549 -6.06 -18.49 29.34
CA LEU A 549 -7.34 -17.87 29.67
C LEU A 549 -7.23 -16.35 29.80
N LYS A 550 -6.40 -15.86 30.74
CA LYS A 550 -6.27 -14.41 30.95
C LYS A 550 -5.65 -13.73 29.73
N GLY A 551 -4.69 -14.36 29.06
CA GLY A 551 -4.13 -13.85 27.81
C GLY A 551 -5.17 -13.71 26.70
N THR A 552 -6.03 -14.72 26.52
CA THR A 552 -7.17 -14.63 25.58
C THR A 552 -8.10 -13.47 25.94
N PHE A 553 -8.42 -13.29 27.23
CA PHE A 553 -9.21 -12.15 27.70
C PHE A 553 -8.55 -10.81 27.39
N THR A 554 -7.27 -10.66 27.71
CA THR A 554 -6.48 -9.44 27.47
C THR A 554 -6.52 -9.04 25.99
N VAL A 555 -6.27 -10.00 25.10
CA VAL A 555 -6.26 -9.79 23.64
C VAL A 555 -7.64 -9.37 23.14
N ILE A 556 -8.70 -10.07 23.56
CA ILE A 556 -10.08 -9.70 23.19
C ILE A 556 -10.41 -8.29 23.70
N LYS A 557 -10.10 -8.01 24.97
CA LYS A 557 -10.38 -6.72 25.61
C LYS A 557 -9.70 -5.56 24.88
N ALA A 558 -8.43 -5.72 24.49
CA ALA A 558 -7.67 -4.71 23.76
C ALA A 558 -8.23 -4.42 22.35
N ALA A 559 -8.88 -5.41 21.72
CA ALA A 559 -9.50 -5.24 20.40
C ALA A 559 -10.78 -4.39 20.44
N VAL A 560 -11.54 -4.42 21.53
CA VAL A 560 -12.88 -3.82 21.63
C VAL A 560 -12.89 -2.31 21.32
N PRO A 561 -12.01 -1.46 21.88
CA PRO A 561 -11.99 -0.03 21.54
C PRO A 561 -11.72 0.23 20.06
N ILE A 562 -10.90 -0.60 19.41
CA ILE A 562 -10.57 -0.47 17.99
C ILE A 562 -11.79 -0.79 17.13
N PHE A 563 -12.46 -1.92 17.38
CA PHE A 563 -13.69 -2.27 16.66
C PHE A 563 -14.76 -1.18 16.80
N ARG A 564 -14.90 -0.60 18.00
CA ARG A 564 -15.86 0.49 18.26
C ARG A 564 -15.54 1.74 17.45
N ARG A 565 -14.28 2.19 17.42
CA ARG A 565 -13.85 3.40 16.69
C ARG A 565 -14.01 3.23 15.19
N GLN A 566 -13.60 2.08 14.65
CA GLN A 566 -13.77 1.77 13.23
C GLN A 566 -15.25 1.65 12.87
N GLY A 567 -16.06 1.00 13.71
CA GLY A 567 -17.49 0.80 13.45
C GLY A 567 -17.77 -0.04 12.20
N THR A 568 -16.82 -0.88 11.78
CA THR A 568 -16.91 -1.72 10.58
C THR A 568 -17.13 -3.21 10.88
N GLY A 569 -17.49 -3.55 12.12
CA GLY A 569 -17.49 -4.93 12.60
C GLY A 569 -16.09 -5.51 12.72
N GLY A 570 -15.98 -6.84 12.67
CA GLY A 570 -14.71 -7.55 12.75
C GLY A 570 -14.89 -9.03 13.04
N ASN A 571 -13.77 -9.74 13.12
CA ASN A 571 -13.74 -11.16 13.41
C ASN A 571 -12.74 -11.47 14.52
N ILE A 572 -13.18 -12.17 15.55
CA ILE A 572 -12.31 -12.81 16.53
C ILE A 572 -12.42 -14.32 16.33
N VAL A 573 -11.30 -14.98 16.04
CA VAL A 573 -11.26 -16.44 15.87
C VAL A 573 -10.32 -17.03 16.91
N VAL A 574 -10.90 -17.56 17.98
CA VAL A 574 -10.13 -18.13 19.11
C VAL A 574 -9.68 -19.54 18.77
N ILE A 575 -8.37 -19.80 18.84
CA ILE A 575 -7.83 -21.14 18.67
C ILE A 575 -8.00 -21.90 19.98
N SER A 576 -9.05 -22.71 19.99
CA SER A 576 -9.44 -23.58 21.07
C SER A 576 -8.70 -24.92 20.94
N THR A 577 -9.36 -26.05 21.23
CA THR A 577 -8.75 -27.37 21.17
C THR A 577 -9.82 -28.44 21.24
N LYS A 578 -9.55 -29.64 20.70
CA LYS A 578 -10.38 -30.81 20.96
C LYS A 578 -10.61 -31.11 22.45
N ASN A 579 -9.67 -30.70 23.34
CA ASN A 579 -9.74 -30.99 24.78
C ASN A 579 -10.91 -30.29 25.49
N VAL A 580 -11.54 -29.30 24.86
CA VAL A 580 -12.77 -28.69 25.39
C VAL A 580 -13.92 -29.70 25.43
N PHE A 581 -14.02 -30.58 24.42
CA PHE A 581 -15.08 -31.57 24.31
C PHE A 581 -14.63 -32.98 24.73
N ASP A 582 -13.36 -33.31 24.49
CA ASP A 582 -12.74 -34.60 24.81
C ASP A 582 -11.38 -34.39 25.51
N PRO A 583 -11.35 -34.09 26.82
CA PRO A 583 -10.13 -33.85 27.57
C PRO A 583 -9.30 -35.12 27.78
N GLY A 584 -7.96 -34.98 27.75
CA GLY A 584 -7.04 -36.07 28.08
C GLY A 584 -6.66 -36.11 29.57
N ALA A 585 -6.37 -37.32 30.09
CA ALA A 585 -5.76 -37.47 31.41
C ALA A 585 -4.40 -36.75 31.47
N ALA A 586 -4.04 -36.25 32.67
CA ALA A 586 -2.84 -35.45 32.95
C ALA A 586 -2.75 -34.09 32.20
N PHE A 587 -3.83 -33.63 31.57
CA PHE A 587 -3.93 -32.33 30.90
C PHE A 587 -4.90 -31.39 31.63
N GLY A 588 -4.99 -31.48 32.97
CA GLY A 588 -5.95 -30.74 33.78
C GLY A 588 -5.85 -29.22 33.60
N ALA A 589 -4.66 -28.65 33.80
CA ALA A 589 -4.41 -27.21 33.65
C ALA A 589 -4.70 -26.71 32.22
N TYR A 590 -4.23 -27.44 31.20
CA TYR A 590 -4.45 -27.08 29.80
C TYR A 590 -5.93 -27.14 29.42
N SER A 591 -6.61 -28.24 29.76
CA SER A 591 -8.02 -28.45 29.39
C SER A 591 -8.93 -27.44 30.09
N ALA A 592 -8.72 -27.21 31.40
CA ALA A 592 -9.51 -26.24 32.15
C ALA A 592 -9.30 -24.81 31.63
N SER A 593 -8.06 -24.40 31.38
CA SER A 593 -7.77 -23.06 30.86
C SER A 593 -8.31 -22.83 29.44
N LYS A 594 -8.17 -23.79 28.52
CA LYS A 594 -8.72 -23.70 27.17
C LYS A 594 -10.26 -23.78 27.15
N ALA A 595 -10.89 -24.55 28.05
CA ALA A 595 -12.34 -24.56 28.21
C ALA A 595 -12.85 -23.20 28.72
N GLY A 596 -12.15 -22.59 29.68
CA GLY A 596 -12.43 -21.23 30.14
C GLY A 596 -12.32 -20.20 29.00
N ALA A 597 -11.26 -20.28 28.19
CA ALA A 597 -11.05 -19.37 27.06
C ALA A 597 -12.13 -19.55 25.97
N HIS A 598 -12.53 -20.80 25.71
CA HIS A 598 -13.64 -21.12 24.81
C HIS A 598 -14.98 -20.54 25.31
N GLN A 599 -15.25 -20.65 26.61
CA GLN A 599 -16.47 -20.07 27.19
C GLN A 599 -16.44 -18.54 27.14
N LEU A 600 -15.28 -17.92 27.40
CA LEU A 600 -15.10 -16.48 27.25
C LEU A 600 -15.37 -16.02 25.82
N ALA A 601 -14.92 -16.77 24.82
CA ALA A 601 -15.19 -16.48 23.41
C ALA A 601 -16.71 -16.49 23.10
N LYS A 602 -17.47 -17.41 23.70
CA LYS A 602 -18.95 -17.41 23.60
C LYS A 602 -19.57 -16.18 24.24
N ILE A 603 -19.07 -15.72 25.39
CA ILE A 603 -19.53 -14.46 26.00
C ILE A 603 -19.20 -13.27 25.10
N ALA A 604 -17.99 -13.19 24.57
CA ALA A 604 -17.60 -12.15 23.62
C ALA A 604 -18.47 -12.17 22.34
N ALA A 605 -18.89 -13.35 21.86
CA ALA A 605 -19.83 -13.45 20.74
C ALA A 605 -21.17 -12.76 21.02
N LEU A 606 -21.66 -12.83 22.27
CA LEU A 606 -22.90 -12.19 22.69
C LEU A 606 -22.71 -10.68 22.87
N GLU A 607 -21.66 -10.26 23.58
CA GLU A 607 -21.43 -8.86 23.94
C GLU A 607 -20.99 -7.98 22.75
N LEU A 608 -20.29 -8.57 21.76
CA LEU A 608 -19.73 -7.81 20.65
C LEU A 608 -20.61 -7.84 19.38
N ALA A 609 -21.71 -8.59 19.40
CA ALA A 609 -22.62 -8.73 18.25
C ALA A 609 -23.24 -7.39 17.81
N GLU A 610 -23.60 -6.51 18.75
CA GLU A 610 -24.15 -5.18 18.44
C GLU A 610 -23.17 -4.28 17.69
N MET A 611 -21.85 -4.55 17.83
CA MET A 611 -20.81 -3.86 17.08
C MET A 611 -20.53 -4.49 15.71
N GLY A 612 -21.26 -5.56 15.34
CA GLY A 612 -21.02 -6.32 14.11
C GLY A 612 -19.74 -7.19 14.18
N VAL A 613 -19.23 -7.46 15.37
CA VAL A 613 -18.04 -8.31 15.57
C VAL A 613 -18.49 -9.75 15.78
N ARG A 614 -17.98 -10.67 14.97
CA ARG A 614 -18.25 -12.11 15.08
C ARG A 614 -17.15 -12.76 15.87
N VAL A 615 -17.49 -13.65 16.80
CA VAL A 615 -16.52 -14.38 17.61
C VAL A 615 -16.76 -15.87 17.46
N ASN A 616 -15.82 -16.60 16.89
CA ASN A 616 -15.93 -18.04 16.64
C ASN A 616 -14.69 -18.77 17.18
N MET A 617 -14.78 -20.09 17.29
CA MET A 617 -13.73 -20.96 17.80
C MET A 617 -13.34 -21.99 16.76
N VAL A 618 -12.04 -22.26 16.64
CA VAL A 618 -11.51 -23.38 15.86
C VAL A 618 -10.89 -24.39 16.82
N ASN A 619 -11.24 -25.67 16.65
CA ASN A 619 -10.85 -26.74 17.54
C ASN A 619 -9.91 -27.72 16.82
N PRO A 620 -8.60 -27.43 16.79
CA PRO A 620 -7.61 -28.31 16.19
C PRO A 620 -7.32 -29.54 17.06
N ASP A 621 -6.89 -30.61 16.40
CA ASP A 621 -6.30 -31.80 17.02
C ASP A 621 -5.02 -32.19 16.28
N ALA A 622 -4.02 -32.67 17.03
CA ALA A 622 -2.83 -33.32 16.47
C ALA A 622 -2.07 -32.58 15.34
N VAL A 623 -1.89 -31.26 15.46
CA VAL A 623 -1.04 -30.48 14.54
C VAL A 623 0.42 -30.46 15.03
N PHE A 624 1.29 -31.23 14.37
CA PHE A 624 2.68 -31.46 14.80
C PHE A 624 3.70 -30.39 14.35
N GLY A 625 3.46 -29.73 13.23
CA GLY A 625 4.38 -28.76 12.64
C GLY A 625 3.96 -28.36 11.21
N ASP A 626 4.62 -27.35 10.66
CA ASP A 626 4.49 -26.93 9.26
C ASP A 626 5.80 -26.24 8.80
N GLU A 627 6.27 -26.51 7.58
CA GLU A 627 7.39 -25.81 6.92
C GLU A 627 8.57 -25.39 7.84
N ASN A 628 9.15 -26.35 8.57
CA ASN A 628 10.24 -26.16 9.55
C ASN A 628 9.86 -25.40 10.84
N VAL A 629 8.63 -24.92 10.98
CA VAL A 629 8.07 -24.40 12.23
C VAL A 629 7.42 -25.55 13.01
N CYS A 630 8.11 -25.98 14.07
CA CYS A 630 7.63 -27.06 14.93
C CYS A 630 6.57 -26.60 15.93
N SER A 631 5.73 -27.53 16.39
CA SER A 631 4.74 -27.25 17.44
C SER A 631 5.36 -27.37 18.83
N GLY A 632 5.41 -26.25 19.58
CA GLY A 632 5.88 -26.23 20.96
C GLY A 632 5.13 -27.20 21.89
N LEU A 633 3.85 -27.44 21.61
CA LEU A 633 3.07 -28.43 22.36
C LEU A 633 3.61 -29.85 22.12
N TRP A 634 3.90 -30.22 20.87
CA TRP A 634 4.37 -31.57 20.53
C TRP A 634 5.83 -31.79 20.86
N GLU A 635 6.65 -30.74 20.87
CA GLU A 635 8.00 -30.78 21.45
C GLU A 635 7.96 -31.19 22.93
N LEU A 636 7.00 -30.63 23.70
CA LEU A 636 6.83 -30.96 25.11
C LEU A 636 6.24 -32.35 25.34
N VAL A 637 5.18 -32.72 24.61
CA VAL A 637 4.36 -33.91 24.95
C VAL A 637 4.66 -35.13 24.08
N GLY A 638 5.32 -34.94 22.95
CA GLY A 638 5.67 -35.99 21.99
C GLY A 638 6.58 -37.08 22.58
N PRO A 639 7.69 -36.74 23.25
CA PRO A 639 8.63 -37.72 23.83
C PRO A 639 7.96 -38.76 24.74
N ASP A 640 7.15 -38.31 25.70
CA ASP A 640 6.46 -39.22 26.62
C ASP A 640 5.38 -40.05 25.92
N ARG A 641 4.67 -39.46 24.95
CA ARG A 641 3.63 -40.19 24.20
C ARG A 641 4.22 -41.26 23.27
N MET A 642 5.38 -40.99 22.68
CA MET A 642 6.20 -41.95 21.93
C MET A 642 6.63 -43.09 22.84
N LYS A 643 7.27 -42.76 23.98
CA LYS A 643 7.75 -43.75 24.96
C LYS A 643 6.63 -44.63 25.50
N SER A 644 5.49 -44.05 25.86
CA SER A 644 4.37 -44.81 26.44
C SER A 644 3.68 -45.75 25.45
N ARG A 645 3.93 -45.58 24.13
CA ARG A 645 3.31 -46.37 23.06
C ARG A 645 4.31 -47.21 22.27
N GLY A 646 5.61 -47.05 22.52
CA GLY A 646 6.66 -47.68 21.72
C GLY A 646 6.67 -47.19 20.27
N LEU A 647 6.40 -45.91 20.04
CA LEU A 647 6.36 -45.29 18.71
C LEU A 647 7.55 -44.36 18.51
N ASP A 648 7.98 -44.19 17.26
CA ASP A 648 8.89 -43.14 16.82
C ASP A 648 8.09 -41.88 16.37
N PRO A 649 8.74 -40.79 15.91
CA PRO A 649 8.02 -39.57 15.53
C PRO A 649 6.99 -39.79 14.41
N GLU A 650 7.33 -40.58 13.38
CA GLU A 650 6.43 -40.87 12.26
C GLU A 650 5.26 -41.76 12.70
N GLY A 651 5.54 -42.82 13.48
CA GLY A 651 4.54 -43.71 14.05
C GLY A 651 3.60 -42.98 15.01
N LEU A 652 4.07 -41.97 15.74
CA LEU A 652 3.21 -41.12 16.56
C LEU A 652 2.23 -40.32 15.68
N GLN A 653 2.72 -39.67 14.62
CA GLN A 653 1.84 -38.93 13.70
C GLN A 653 0.80 -39.85 13.04
N GLU A 654 1.24 -41.04 12.59
CA GLU A 654 0.37 -42.04 12.00
C GLU A 654 -0.69 -42.53 13.00
N TYR A 655 -0.31 -42.78 14.26
CA TYR A 655 -1.26 -43.13 15.31
C TYR A 655 -2.38 -42.08 15.46
N TYR A 656 -2.04 -40.79 15.44
CA TYR A 656 -3.04 -39.72 15.54
C TYR A 656 -3.91 -39.59 14.29
N CYS A 657 -3.32 -39.77 13.11
CA CYS A 657 -4.05 -39.87 11.84
C CYS A 657 -5.09 -40.99 11.92
N GLN A 658 -4.66 -42.19 12.34
CA GLN A 658 -5.50 -43.39 12.46
C GLN A 658 -6.56 -43.29 13.57
N ARG A 659 -6.45 -42.36 14.52
CA ARG A 659 -7.47 -42.12 15.55
C ARG A 659 -8.72 -41.43 14.99
N SER A 660 -8.56 -40.59 13.98
CA SER A 660 -9.65 -39.82 13.38
C SER A 660 -10.57 -40.69 12.50
N LEU A 661 -11.80 -40.26 12.22
CA LEU A 661 -12.70 -41.02 11.34
C LEU A 661 -12.24 -41.00 9.87
N LEU A 662 -11.73 -39.85 9.41
CA LEU A 662 -11.28 -39.66 8.02
C LEU A 662 -9.91 -40.26 7.73
N LYS A 663 -9.15 -40.66 8.76
CA LYS A 663 -7.77 -41.18 8.63
C LYS A 663 -6.87 -40.20 7.87
N GLN A 664 -6.99 -38.92 8.24
CA GLN A 664 -6.26 -37.82 7.60
C GLN A 664 -5.35 -37.11 8.60
N ARG A 665 -4.22 -36.63 8.11
CA ARG A 665 -3.34 -35.74 8.88
C ARG A 665 -3.97 -34.36 8.98
N VAL A 666 -3.91 -33.78 10.17
CA VAL A 666 -4.37 -32.42 10.42
C VAL A 666 -3.16 -31.49 10.37
N LEU A 667 -3.18 -30.54 9.43
CA LEU A 667 -2.08 -29.60 9.17
C LEU A 667 -2.42 -28.20 9.67
N ALA A 668 -1.39 -27.38 9.88
CA ALA A 668 -1.59 -25.98 10.27
C ALA A 668 -2.35 -25.19 9.19
N GLU A 669 -2.11 -25.49 7.91
CA GLU A 669 -2.90 -24.98 6.79
C GLU A 669 -4.41 -25.23 6.96
N HIS A 670 -4.83 -26.41 7.40
CA HIS A 670 -6.26 -26.71 7.59
C HIS A 670 -6.88 -25.81 8.66
N VAL A 671 -6.12 -25.47 9.72
CA VAL A 671 -6.54 -24.52 10.74
C VAL A 671 -6.62 -23.11 10.16
N GLY A 672 -5.63 -22.70 9.36
CA GLY A 672 -5.64 -21.42 8.64
C GLY A 672 -6.85 -21.27 7.72
N ASN A 673 -7.22 -22.31 6.98
CA ASN A 673 -8.40 -22.32 6.11
C ASN A 673 -9.69 -22.11 6.91
N ALA A 674 -9.81 -22.72 8.09
CA ALA A 674 -10.95 -22.49 8.99
C ALA A 674 -11.01 -21.05 9.53
N VAL A 675 -9.86 -20.45 9.82
CA VAL A 675 -9.79 -19.03 10.23
C VAL A 675 -10.21 -18.11 9.08
N VAL A 676 -9.70 -18.34 7.87
CA VAL A 676 -10.08 -17.56 6.67
C VAL A 676 -11.57 -17.70 6.38
N PHE A 677 -12.15 -18.89 6.54
CA PHE A 677 -13.59 -19.11 6.36
C PHE A 677 -14.43 -18.19 7.25
N PHE A 678 -14.12 -18.12 8.55
CA PHE A 678 -14.81 -17.21 9.46
C PHE A 678 -14.51 -15.73 9.16
N ALA A 679 -13.25 -15.40 8.88
CA ALA A 679 -12.81 -14.03 8.62
C ALA A 679 -13.33 -13.43 7.30
N SER A 680 -13.73 -14.29 6.35
CA SER A 680 -14.21 -13.88 5.02
C SER A 680 -15.71 -13.57 4.96
N ASP A 681 -16.40 -13.65 6.09
CA ASP A 681 -17.83 -13.31 6.21
C ASP A 681 -18.75 -14.09 5.24
N LEU A 682 -18.34 -15.29 4.83
CA LEU A 682 -19.06 -16.12 3.87
C LEU A 682 -20.41 -16.62 4.39
N THR A 683 -20.61 -16.56 5.71
CA THR A 683 -21.83 -16.99 6.40
C THR A 683 -22.10 -16.07 7.60
N PRO A 684 -23.37 -15.77 7.95
CA PRO A 684 -23.72 -14.98 9.12
C PRO A 684 -23.57 -15.80 10.41
N THR A 685 -22.33 -16.14 10.80
CA THR A 685 -22.04 -17.06 11.92
C THR A 685 -21.21 -16.40 13.01
N THR A 686 -21.69 -16.50 14.26
CA THR A 686 -20.97 -16.12 15.49
C THR A 686 -21.27 -17.14 16.59
N GLY A 687 -20.35 -17.33 17.53
CA GLY A 687 -20.44 -18.28 18.64
C GLY A 687 -20.21 -19.76 18.26
N ALA A 688 -19.85 -20.05 17.00
CA ALA A 688 -19.67 -21.41 16.52
C ALA A 688 -18.31 -21.99 16.91
N ALA A 689 -18.26 -23.31 17.07
CA ALA A 689 -17.02 -24.08 17.25
C ALA A 689 -16.84 -25.02 16.06
N LEU A 690 -15.77 -24.83 15.29
CA LEU A 690 -15.46 -25.64 14.11
C LEU A 690 -14.32 -26.63 14.40
N PRO A 691 -14.59 -27.95 14.40
CA PRO A 691 -13.54 -28.96 14.52
C PRO A 691 -12.63 -28.99 13.29
N VAL A 692 -11.32 -29.08 13.54
CA VAL A 692 -10.30 -29.33 12.53
C VAL A 692 -9.46 -30.50 13.05
N ASP A 693 -10.02 -31.71 12.97
CA ASP A 693 -9.54 -32.87 13.74
C ASP A 693 -9.65 -34.22 13.00
N GLY A 694 -9.99 -34.20 11.70
CA GLY A 694 -10.20 -35.42 10.90
C GLY A 694 -11.46 -36.21 11.29
N GLY A 695 -12.37 -35.62 12.08
CA GLY A 695 -13.60 -36.25 12.56
C GLY A 695 -13.37 -37.06 13.84
N ASN A 696 -12.86 -36.45 14.90
CA ASN A 696 -12.73 -37.13 16.19
C ASN A 696 -14.11 -37.18 16.89
N ALA A 697 -14.79 -38.34 16.81
CA ALA A 697 -16.16 -38.52 17.30
C ALA A 697 -16.36 -38.16 18.79
N ALA A 698 -15.34 -38.38 19.62
CA ALA A 698 -15.41 -38.02 21.05
C ALA A 698 -15.44 -36.49 21.26
N ALA A 699 -14.84 -35.74 20.34
CA ALA A 699 -14.68 -34.29 20.43
C ALA A 699 -15.74 -33.49 19.65
N PHE A 700 -16.79 -34.13 19.13
CA PHE A 700 -17.86 -33.44 18.43
C PHE A 700 -18.50 -32.36 19.32
N PRO A 701 -18.57 -31.09 18.86
CA PRO A 701 -19.30 -30.04 19.56
C PRO A 701 -20.76 -30.46 19.76
N ARG A 702 -21.31 -30.20 20.95
CA ARG A 702 -22.70 -30.50 21.32
C ARG A 702 -23.47 -29.27 21.71
#